data_AF-A0A352VI58-F1
#
_entry.id   AF-A0A352VI58-F1
#
_cell.length_a   1.000
_cell.length_b   1.000
_cell.length_c   1.000
_cell.angle_alpha   90.00
_cell.angle_beta   90.00
_cell.angle_gamma   90.00
#
_symmetry.space_group_name_H-M   'P 1'
#
loop_
_entity.id
_entity.type
_entity.pdbx_description
1 polymer ?
#
loop_
_entity_poly.entity_id
_entity_poly.type
_entity_poly.pdbx_seq_one_letter_code
_entity_poly.pdbx_strand_id
1 'polypeptide(L)'
;MLHLKPTREFDRRVLLVLFLGLTLPRCASAPPPPPAPPVIVSYEQKLAWILRLEDQRLLRDPALGEPEDTPSVEGEDPAAPPAPDGAAAPGARSLPQSATPDLLRLIEDPSAAIRRRSAVAIGRVRLAGGIPALVSALSDPQMEVREIAAFGLGLIGDPAAAEPLVEALRDVSPVVQGRAAQALGMLGASGTLDAIQSMVAMHVTEAFAVDPEELSYPLTPRIEAFRSGLYALAALGSYDALAATILTEEGDPVLWWWPVAHALTQVDDPRAVGPLRTLVGIQGSIGVAIAARGLGALGDTSALPVLVELLDPRRRDARVVITAVRALAALGDNKAAPALRRLLRTSDLDSALLLELVEALAAVGEQSSTDVMIELLSHPWPPLRGVALRGLARLDADLFVLVLSGLQPDSQWQVRADLADALGFVDADVGAFRLTLMLEDEDRRVIPAVLRSLVTLRAPNAVDVLVAHLSDGDVVVRKTAATLLGELEVSRAVEALTTAYRDAASDPSYLARAAIVDALARIGGPPALETLRAAVEDPDWAVRVRAAQHLATRDPSIDAGTAIRPAPLRFPFEAYRSLDLVTPSVSPHVFIDTDRGTIQFELAVNEAPLTADNFMRLARSGFYNGLLVHRVVPNYVVQTGDPRSDSEGGPGYTVRDELSPLPFLRGTVGMALDWADTGGSQFFITRSPQPQLDARYTVFGKVIAGMEVVDRLQRGDVIRLMRVWDGTTPPP
;
A
#
# COMPACT_ATOMS: atom_id res chain seq x y z
N MET A 1 89.44 -17.05 4.21
CA MET A 1 90.17 -17.60 5.38
C MET A 1 89.42 -18.84 5.82
N LEU A 2 89.88 -20.02 5.39
CA LEU A 2 90.69 -20.96 6.17
C LEU A 2 89.90 -21.65 7.30
N HIS A 3 89.60 -22.93 7.04
CA HIS A 3 89.75 -24.07 7.98
C HIS A 3 88.76 -24.15 9.17
N LEU A 4 88.35 -25.29 9.76
CA LEU A 4 88.87 -26.66 9.84
C LEU A 4 87.74 -27.61 10.34
N LYS A 5 87.77 -28.84 9.83
CA LYS A 5 87.25 -30.17 10.28
C LYS A 5 87.26 -30.46 11.83
N PRO A 6 86.86 -31.67 12.34
CA PRO A 6 85.57 -32.39 12.40
C PRO A 6 85.40 -33.12 13.79
N THR A 7 84.78 -34.32 13.83
CA THR A 7 84.71 -35.36 14.89
C THR A 7 83.42 -35.36 15.74
N ARG A 8 82.80 -36.48 16.10
CA ARG A 8 83.30 -37.86 16.26
C ARG A 8 82.13 -38.86 16.24
N GLU A 9 82.41 -40.03 15.67
CA GLU A 9 81.58 -41.23 15.63
C GLU A 9 81.27 -41.82 17.01
N PHE A 10 80.16 -42.55 17.12
CA PHE A 10 80.15 -43.82 17.83
C PHE A 10 79.23 -44.82 17.12
N ASP A 11 79.88 -45.81 16.51
CA ASP A 11 79.30 -47.00 15.89
C ASP A 11 79.05 -48.06 16.98
N ARG A 12 77.91 -48.76 16.92
CA ARG A 12 77.79 -50.12 17.45
C ARG A 12 76.73 -50.91 16.68
N ARG A 13 77.25 -51.61 15.67
CA ARG A 13 76.63 -52.72 14.93
C ARG A 13 76.22 -53.87 15.84
N VAL A 14 75.04 -54.45 15.61
CA VAL A 14 74.87 -55.91 15.58
C VAL A 14 73.97 -56.27 14.40
N LEU A 15 74.44 -57.28 13.66
CA LEU A 15 74.02 -57.80 12.38
C LEU A 15 73.03 -58.96 12.59
N LEU A 16 71.91 -58.99 11.86
CA LEU A 16 71.35 -60.27 11.41
C LEU A 16 70.63 -60.09 10.07
N VAL A 17 71.15 -60.79 9.07
CA VAL A 17 70.63 -60.92 7.71
C VAL A 17 69.65 -62.08 7.68
N LEU A 18 68.44 -61.89 7.12
CA LEU A 18 67.75 -62.96 6.40
C LEU A 18 66.79 -62.42 5.34
N PHE A 19 66.75 -63.18 4.25
CA PHE A 19 66.40 -62.82 2.87
C PHE A 19 64.89 -62.82 2.55
N LEU A 20 64.52 -61.85 1.70
CA LEU A 20 63.51 -61.80 0.63
C LEU A 20 62.14 -62.51 0.78
N GLY A 21 61.09 -61.68 0.79
CA GLY A 21 59.78 -61.95 0.21
C GLY A 21 59.28 -60.70 -0.54
N LEU A 22 59.06 -60.83 -1.85
CA LEU A 22 58.64 -59.77 -2.79
C LEU A 22 57.29 -59.12 -2.43
N THR A 23 57.26 -57.80 -2.22
CA THR A 23 56.09 -56.95 -2.52
C THR A 23 56.53 -55.54 -2.94
N LEU A 24 55.95 -55.03 -4.02
CA LEU A 24 56.12 -53.64 -4.50
C LEU A 24 55.28 -52.67 -3.63
N PRO A 25 55.81 -51.51 -3.19
CA PRO A 25 54.98 -50.36 -2.82
C PRO A 25 55.19 -49.24 -3.85
N ARG A 26 54.20 -49.02 -4.73
CA ARG A 26 53.17 -47.96 -4.62
C ARG A 26 53.75 -46.55 -4.43
N CYS A 27 53.68 -45.76 -5.51
CA CYS A 27 53.86 -44.32 -5.50
C CYS A 27 53.01 -43.68 -4.39
N ALA A 28 53.65 -42.92 -3.51
CA ALA A 28 52.96 -42.07 -2.54
C ALA A 28 52.20 -40.98 -3.30
N SER A 29 50.87 -41.02 -3.19
CA SER A 29 49.96 -39.96 -3.64
C SER A 29 50.19 -38.68 -2.84
N ALA A 30 50.23 -37.54 -3.52
CA ALA A 30 50.28 -36.23 -2.89
C ALA A 30 49.11 -36.04 -1.89
N PRO A 31 49.32 -35.39 -0.73
CA PRO A 31 48.26 -35.13 0.23
C PRO A 31 47.15 -34.29 -0.41
N PRO A 32 45.88 -34.53 -0.06
CA PRO A 32 44.76 -33.76 -0.57
C PRO A 32 44.93 -32.28 -0.20
N PRO A 33 44.50 -31.34 -1.07
CA PRO A 33 44.54 -29.91 -0.73
C PRO A 33 43.74 -29.66 0.55
N PRO A 34 44.16 -28.69 1.38
CA PRO A 34 43.42 -28.33 2.58
C PRO A 34 41.97 -27.98 2.21
N PRO A 35 40.99 -28.32 3.05
CA PRO A 35 39.60 -27.95 2.81
C PRO A 35 39.52 -26.44 2.62
N ALA A 36 38.78 -26.00 1.60
CA ALA A 36 38.54 -24.59 1.36
C ALA A 36 37.99 -23.96 2.66
N PRO A 37 38.43 -22.74 3.04
CA PRO A 37 37.89 -22.07 4.22
C PRO A 37 36.36 -21.97 4.08
N PRO A 38 35.60 -22.11 5.19
CA PRO A 38 34.15 -21.98 5.13
C PRO A 38 33.79 -20.63 4.51
N VAL A 39 32.86 -20.64 3.56
CA VAL A 39 32.38 -19.42 2.90
C VAL A 39 31.60 -18.60 3.94
N ILE A 40 32.25 -17.60 4.54
CA ILE A 40 31.58 -16.67 5.44
C ILE A 40 30.77 -15.70 4.58
N VAL A 41 29.44 -15.79 4.70
CA VAL A 41 28.54 -14.85 4.01
C VAL A 41 28.44 -13.58 4.81
N SER A 42 28.80 -12.47 4.16
CA SER A 42 28.77 -11.12 4.75
C SER A 42 27.34 -10.66 5.08
N TYR A 43 27.24 -9.65 5.95
CA TYR A 43 25.97 -9.03 6.32
C TYR A 43 25.24 -8.46 5.09
N GLU A 44 25.97 -7.75 4.23
CA GLU A 44 25.48 -7.13 3.00
C GLU A 44 24.97 -8.18 2.01
N GLN A 45 25.67 -9.31 1.89
CA GLN A 45 25.22 -10.42 1.04
C GLN A 45 23.90 -11.02 1.54
N LYS A 46 23.72 -11.18 2.86
CA LYS A 46 22.46 -11.66 3.43
C LYS A 46 21.31 -10.69 3.15
N LEU A 47 21.54 -9.38 3.31
CA LEU A 47 20.54 -8.37 2.99
C LEU A 47 20.18 -8.35 1.50
N ALA A 48 21.17 -8.46 0.62
CA ALA A 48 20.95 -8.57 -0.83
C ALA A 48 20.08 -9.79 -1.19
N TRP A 49 20.31 -10.93 -0.53
CA TRP A 49 19.48 -12.11 -0.69
C TRP A 49 18.05 -11.88 -0.22
N ILE A 50 17.86 -11.24 0.94
CA ILE A 50 16.53 -10.94 1.46
C ILE A 50 15.77 -10.05 0.48
N LEU A 51 16.38 -8.94 0.04
CA LEU A 51 15.75 -8.00 -0.91
C LEU A 51 15.38 -8.65 -2.23
N ARG A 52 16.24 -9.52 -2.77
CA ARG A 52 15.94 -10.24 -3.99
C ARG A 52 14.78 -11.22 -3.81
N LEU A 53 14.83 -12.07 -2.78
CA LEU A 53 13.78 -13.06 -2.52
C LEU A 53 12.45 -12.36 -2.29
N GLU A 54 12.47 -11.24 -1.58
CA GLU A 54 11.32 -10.37 -1.38
C GLU A 54 10.77 -9.81 -2.71
N ASP A 55 11.61 -9.28 -3.61
CA ASP A 55 11.19 -8.77 -4.93
C ASP A 55 10.63 -9.88 -5.84
N GLN A 56 11.24 -11.07 -5.79
CA GLN A 56 10.76 -12.27 -6.49
C GLN A 56 9.56 -12.95 -5.81
N ARG A 57 9.20 -12.50 -4.61
CA ARG A 57 8.10 -13.01 -3.79
C ARG A 57 8.27 -14.47 -3.40
N LEU A 58 9.49 -14.85 -3.03
CA LEU A 58 9.88 -16.20 -2.65
C LEU A 58 10.28 -16.26 -1.18
N LEU A 59 10.01 -17.38 -0.52
CA LEU A 59 10.60 -17.70 0.79
C LEU A 59 12.02 -18.25 0.64
N ARG A 60 12.28 -18.99 -0.46
CA ARG A 60 13.54 -19.72 -0.72
C ARG A 60 13.89 -19.65 -2.19
N ASP A 61 15.18 -19.66 -2.50
CA ASP A 61 15.64 -19.78 -3.89
C ASP A 61 15.34 -21.20 -4.43
N PRO A 62 14.61 -21.35 -5.56
CA PRO A 62 14.26 -22.67 -6.12
C PRO A 62 15.46 -23.53 -6.50
N ALA A 63 16.63 -22.91 -6.75
CA ALA A 63 17.85 -23.64 -7.07
C ALA A 63 18.41 -24.46 -5.89
N LEU A 64 17.82 -24.35 -4.69
CA LEU A 64 18.28 -25.00 -3.47
C LEU A 64 17.74 -26.43 -3.27
N GLY A 65 16.82 -26.90 -4.11
CA GLY A 65 16.13 -28.18 -3.93
C GLY A 65 15.14 -28.15 -2.75
N GLU A 66 14.26 -29.17 -2.65
CA GLU A 66 13.42 -29.35 -1.46
C GLU A 66 14.28 -29.71 -0.24
N PRO A 67 13.89 -29.31 0.99
CA PRO A 67 14.57 -29.79 2.18
C PRO A 67 14.54 -31.32 2.18
N GLU A 68 15.69 -31.97 2.37
CA GLU A 68 15.71 -33.41 2.63
C GLU A 68 14.85 -33.66 3.88
N ASP A 69 13.67 -34.24 3.68
CA ASP A 69 12.87 -34.78 4.76
C ASP A 69 13.76 -35.72 5.55
N THR A 70 13.91 -35.45 6.85
CA THR A 70 14.51 -36.37 7.81
C THR A 70 13.94 -37.77 7.56
N PRO A 71 14.76 -38.79 7.28
CA PRO A 71 14.22 -40.13 7.13
C PRO A 71 13.59 -40.52 8.46
N SER A 72 12.29 -40.79 8.40
CA SER A 72 11.51 -41.48 9.40
C SER A 72 12.33 -42.64 9.96
N VAL A 73 12.54 -42.62 11.27
CA VAL A 73 13.13 -43.72 12.02
C VAL A 73 12.19 -44.92 11.89
N GLU A 74 12.48 -45.81 10.95
CA GLU A 74 11.94 -47.16 10.93
C GLU A 74 13.09 -48.16 11.08
N GLY A 75 12.99 -48.98 12.12
CA GLY A 75 13.68 -50.27 12.22
C GLY A 75 15.03 -50.25 12.92
N GLU A 76 15.01 -50.45 14.24
CA GLU A 76 16.14 -51.05 14.95
C GLU A 76 16.42 -52.46 14.41
N ASP A 77 17.65 -52.71 13.96
CA ASP A 77 18.17 -54.06 13.72
C ASP A 77 19.27 -54.35 14.77
N PRO A 78 19.06 -55.26 15.73
CA PRO A 78 19.96 -55.46 16.86
C PRO A 78 21.00 -56.54 16.56
N ALA A 79 22.05 -56.22 15.80
CA ALA A 79 23.21 -57.13 15.67
C ALA A 79 24.50 -56.45 15.17
N ALA A 80 25.21 -55.74 16.04
CA ALA A 80 26.65 -55.48 15.88
C ALA A 80 27.34 -55.31 17.25
N PRO A 81 28.55 -55.88 17.46
CA PRO A 81 29.18 -55.95 18.78
C PRO A 81 29.85 -54.63 19.20
N PRO A 82 30.06 -54.40 20.51
CA PRO A 82 30.61 -53.15 21.03
C PRO A 82 32.14 -53.16 21.04
N ALA A 83 32.76 -52.00 20.80
CA ALA A 83 34.18 -51.72 21.07
C ALA A 83 34.34 -50.21 21.34
N PRO A 84 35.35 -49.77 22.11
CA PRO A 84 35.20 -49.41 23.52
C PRO A 84 35.36 -47.91 23.80
N ASP A 85 34.97 -47.54 25.03
CA ASP A 85 35.04 -46.21 25.62
C ASP A 85 36.42 -45.54 25.58
N GLY A 86 36.43 -44.23 25.30
CA GLY A 86 37.59 -43.37 25.48
C GLY A 86 37.35 -41.89 25.17
N ALA A 87 36.93 -41.14 26.19
CA ALA A 87 37.04 -39.68 26.39
C ALA A 87 36.04 -38.72 25.68
N ALA A 88 35.14 -38.14 26.49
CA ALA A 88 34.56 -36.81 26.30
C ALA A 88 35.64 -35.72 26.53
N ALA A 89 35.67 -34.49 26.00
CA ALA A 89 34.76 -33.56 25.32
C ALA A 89 35.63 -32.48 24.60
N PRO A 90 35.15 -31.27 24.21
CA PRO A 90 33.88 -30.83 23.65
C PRO A 90 34.08 -30.25 22.24
N GLY A 91 33.20 -30.56 21.29
CA GLY A 91 33.24 -29.99 19.95
C GLY A 91 31.85 -29.56 19.56
N ALA A 92 31.63 -28.25 19.48
CA ALA A 92 30.44 -27.67 18.89
C ALA A 92 30.07 -28.45 17.63
N ARG A 93 28.82 -28.93 17.54
CA ARG A 93 28.25 -29.32 16.25
C ARG A 93 28.15 -28.04 15.41
N SER A 94 29.25 -27.66 14.77
CA SER A 94 29.22 -26.73 13.67
C SER A 94 28.53 -27.44 12.50
N LEU A 95 27.24 -27.16 12.34
CA LEU A 95 26.50 -27.52 11.14
C LEU A 95 27.22 -26.90 9.92
N PRO A 96 27.28 -27.59 8.77
CA PRO A 96 27.91 -27.03 7.57
C PRO A 96 27.14 -25.78 7.13
N GLN A 97 27.78 -24.61 7.25
CA GLN A 97 27.32 -23.34 6.69
C GLN A 97 27.45 -23.36 5.16
N SER A 98 26.54 -24.03 4.46
CA SER A 98 26.17 -23.61 3.11
C SER A 98 25.07 -22.55 3.25
N ALA A 99 25.49 -21.31 3.51
CA ALA A 99 24.57 -20.18 3.56
C ALA A 99 23.91 -20.04 2.18
N THR A 100 22.61 -20.29 2.14
CA THR A 100 21.80 -20.32 0.94
C THR A 100 20.74 -19.22 1.03
N PRO A 101 20.27 -18.64 -0.08
CA PRO A 101 19.26 -17.60 -0.04
C PRO A 101 17.90 -18.19 0.39
N ASP A 102 17.64 -18.19 1.70
CA ASP A 102 16.45 -18.76 2.33
C ASP A 102 16.01 -17.87 3.52
N LEU A 103 14.86 -17.21 3.39
CA LEU A 103 14.32 -16.34 4.44
C LEU A 103 14.03 -17.10 5.73
N LEU A 104 13.60 -18.37 5.62
CA LEU A 104 13.25 -19.22 6.76
C LEU A 104 14.49 -19.66 7.55
N ARG A 105 15.69 -19.61 6.95
CA ARG A 105 16.97 -19.76 7.66
C ARG A 105 17.50 -18.43 8.19
N LEU A 106 17.36 -17.36 7.42
CA LEU A 106 17.86 -16.03 7.81
C LEU A 106 17.10 -15.42 8.99
N ILE A 107 15.86 -15.86 9.25
CA ILE A 107 15.14 -15.48 10.48
C ILE A 107 15.76 -16.07 11.75
N GLU A 108 16.66 -17.05 11.65
CA GLU A 108 17.39 -17.64 12.78
C GLU A 108 18.85 -17.13 12.88
N ASP A 109 19.20 -16.12 12.07
CA ASP A 109 20.57 -15.61 11.98
C ASP A 109 21.09 -15.07 13.34
N PRO A 110 22.39 -15.23 13.65
CA PRO A 110 22.98 -14.64 14.85
C PRO A 110 22.76 -13.13 14.97
N SER A 111 22.68 -12.41 13.85
CA SER A 111 22.39 -10.97 13.82
C SER A 111 20.90 -10.69 13.92
N ALA A 112 20.49 -9.98 14.97
CA ALA A 112 19.10 -9.55 15.15
C ALA A 112 18.59 -8.65 14.00
N ALA A 113 19.47 -7.85 13.39
CA ALA A 113 19.11 -7.03 12.24
C ALA A 113 18.75 -7.88 11.01
N ILE A 114 19.45 -9.00 10.78
CA ILE A 114 19.12 -9.96 9.73
C ILE A 114 17.81 -10.67 10.05
N ARG A 115 17.62 -11.13 11.30
CA ARG A 115 16.35 -11.77 11.71
C ARG A 115 15.15 -10.85 11.49
N ARG A 116 15.27 -9.59 11.93
CA ARG A 116 14.26 -8.54 11.73
C ARG A 116 13.96 -8.31 10.25
N ARG A 117 15.00 -8.15 9.40
CA ARG A 117 14.79 -7.93 7.96
C ARG A 117 14.19 -9.17 7.27
N SER A 118 14.56 -10.37 7.70
CA SER A 118 13.97 -11.61 7.20
C SER A 118 12.50 -11.72 7.59
N ALA A 119 12.15 -11.41 8.85
CA ALA A 119 10.78 -11.46 9.35
C ALA A 119 9.83 -10.54 8.56
N VAL A 120 10.22 -9.29 8.27
CA VAL A 120 9.39 -8.40 7.45
C VAL A 120 9.29 -8.89 6.00
N ALA A 121 10.37 -9.42 5.44
CA ALA A 121 10.36 -9.98 4.08
C ALA A 121 9.41 -11.18 3.97
N ILE A 122 9.44 -12.10 4.94
CA ILE A 122 8.49 -13.24 5.00
C ILE A 122 7.05 -12.73 5.02
N GLY A 123 6.76 -11.74 5.87
CA GLY A 123 5.43 -11.13 5.95
C GLY A 123 4.97 -10.52 4.62
N ARG A 124 5.84 -9.75 3.97
CA ARG A 124 5.51 -9.11 2.68
C ARG A 124 5.57 -10.03 1.47
N VAL A 125 6.16 -11.23 1.58
CA VAL A 125 6.06 -12.29 0.57
C VAL A 125 4.67 -12.93 0.57
N ARG A 126 3.96 -12.88 1.71
CA ARG A 126 2.58 -13.37 1.89
C ARG A 126 2.39 -14.83 1.49
N LEU A 127 3.29 -15.70 1.94
CA LEU A 127 3.18 -17.14 1.78
C LEU A 127 2.98 -17.82 3.14
N ALA A 128 1.97 -18.68 3.24
CA ALA A 128 1.62 -19.39 4.48
C ALA A 128 2.77 -20.24 5.05
N GLY A 129 3.66 -20.73 4.19
CA GLY A 129 4.88 -21.45 4.61
C GLY A 129 5.83 -20.64 5.51
N GLY A 130 5.66 -19.32 5.59
CA GLY A 130 6.40 -18.45 6.50
C GLY A 130 5.84 -18.34 7.91
N ILE A 131 4.59 -18.77 8.14
CA ILE A 131 3.90 -18.62 9.42
C ILE A 131 4.64 -19.31 10.57
N PRO A 132 5.08 -20.59 10.46
CA PRO A 132 5.76 -21.26 11.57
C PRO A 132 7.03 -20.53 12.03
N ALA A 133 7.79 -19.98 11.07
CA ALA A 133 9.01 -19.24 11.35
C ALA A 133 8.73 -17.91 12.06
N LEU A 134 7.70 -17.19 11.64
CA LEU A 134 7.27 -15.94 12.30
C LEU A 134 6.68 -16.19 13.70
N VAL A 135 5.89 -17.25 13.87
CA VAL A 135 5.38 -17.64 15.20
C VAL A 135 6.52 -17.95 16.16
N SER A 136 7.55 -18.67 15.73
CA SER A 136 8.77 -18.90 16.52
C SER A 136 9.45 -17.58 16.90
N ALA A 137 9.56 -16.64 15.95
CA ALA A 137 10.17 -15.33 16.16
C ALA A 137 9.38 -14.41 17.12
N LEU A 138 8.12 -14.72 17.46
CA LEU A 138 7.40 -14.04 18.55
C LEU A 138 8.03 -14.29 19.93
N SER A 139 8.94 -15.25 20.06
CA SER A 139 9.71 -15.50 21.29
C SER A 139 11.16 -15.02 21.22
N ASP A 140 11.52 -14.21 20.21
CA ASP A 140 12.90 -13.72 20.04
C ASP A 140 13.38 -12.88 21.24
N PRO A 141 14.65 -13.01 21.67
CA PRO A 141 15.19 -12.19 22.76
C PRO A 141 15.16 -10.69 22.46
N GLN A 142 15.23 -10.27 21.19
CA GLN A 142 15.19 -8.87 20.79
C GLN A 142 13.76 -8.41 20.50
N MET A 143 13.38 -7.30 21.10
CA MET A 143 12.01 -6.75 21.03
C MET A 143 11.60 -6.40 19.59
N GLU A 144 12.52 -5.84 18.82
CA GLU A 144 12.30 -5.41 17.43
C GLU A 144 12.03 -6.60 16.49
N VAL A 145 12.58 -7.79 16.80
CA VAL A 145 12.28 -9.01 16.03
C VAL A 145 10.87 -9.50 16.36
N ARG A 146 10.49 -9.52 17.65
CA ARG A 146 9.12 -9.91 18.07
C ARG A 146 8.07 -8.98 17.49
N GLU A 147 8.31 -7.67 17.51
CA GLU A 147 7.42 -6.67 16.90
C GLU A 147 7.23 -6.98 15.40
N ILE A 148 8.32 -7.11 14.65
CA ILE A 148 8.24 -7.35 13.21
C ILE A 148 7.68 -8.73 12.88
N ALA A 149 7.88 -9.73 13.74
CA ALA A 149 7.24 -11.04 13.60
C ALA A 149 5.71 -10.92 13.71
N ALA A 150 5.19 -10.21 14.71
CA ALA A 150 3.76 -9.93 14.85
C ALA A 150 3.22 -9.17 13.62
N PHE A 151 3.95 -8.15 13.17
CA PHE A 151 3.59 -7.41 11.95
C PHE A 151 3.55 -8.31 10.71
N GLY A 152 4.55 -9.17 10.54
CA GLY A 152 4.65 -10.10 9.42
C GLY A 152 3.50 -11.09 9.38
N LEU A 153 3.06 -11.60 10.53
CA LEU A 153 1.87 -12.46 10.63
C LEU A 153 0.61 -11.70 10.20
N GLY A 154 0.46 -10.43 10.61
CA GLY A 154 -0.62 -9.56 10.16
C GLY A 154 -0.63 -9.36 8.64
N LEU A 155 0.54 -9.18 8.02
CA LEU A 155 0.67 -9.02 6.56
C LEU A 155 0.32 -10.28 5.77
N ILE A 156 0.61 -11.47 6.32
CA ILE A 156 0.19 -12.75 5.73
C ILE A 156 -1.33 -12.87 5.82
N GLY A 157 -1.92 -12.48 6.96
CA GLY A 157 -3.38 -12.45 7.15
C GLY A 157 -4.03 -13.82 7.32
N ASP A 158 -3.24 -14.86 7.63
CA ASP A 158 -3.76 -16.21 7.83
C ASP A 158 -4.37 -16.37 9.24
N PRO A 159 -5.63 -16.85 9.37
CA PRO A 159 -6.28 -17.06 10.66
C PRO A 159 -5.50 -17.94 11.65
N ALA A 160 -4.63 -18.84 11.18
CA ALA A 160 -3.81 -19.70 12.03
C ALA A 160 -2.86 -18.92 12.95
N ALA A 161 -2.56 -17.65 12.64
CA ALA A 161 -1.72 -16.80 13.47
C ALA A 161 -2.47 -16.13 14.64
N ALA A 162 -3.80 -16.24 14.72
CA ALA A 162 -4.58 -15.52 15.73
C ALA A 162 -4.23 -15.91 17.18
N GLU A 163 -4.12 -17.20 17.49
CA GLU A 163 -3.80 -17.66 18.84
C GLU A 163 -2.39 -17.21 19.31
N PRO A 164 -1.31 -17.40 18.53
CA PRO A 164 0.01 -16.84 18.87
C PRO A 164 0.00 -15.31 19.06
N LEU A 165 -0.79 -14.58 18.27
CA LEU A 165 -0.89 -13.13 18.40
C LEU A 165 -1.65 -12.72 19.69
N VAL A 166 -2.65 -13.48 20.11
CA VAL A 166 -3.32 -13.26 21.40
C VAL A 166 -2.36 -13.46 22.58
N GLU A 167 -1.44 -14.41 22.48
CA GLU A 167 -0.36 -14.54 23.47
C GLU A 167 0.57 -13.31 23.46
N ALA A 168 0.93 -12.82 22.27
CA ALA A 168 1.78 -11.63 22.11
C ALA A 168 1.14 -10.32 22.63
N LEU A 169 -0.18 -10.25 22.80
CA LEU A 169 -0.84 -9.13 23.52
C LEU A 169 -0.40 -9.01 24.99
N ARG A 170 0.22 -10.06 25.55
CA ARG A 170 0.76 -10.10 26.91
C ARG A 170 2.28 -9.95 26.96
N ASP A 171 2.94 -9.59 25.85
CA ASP A 171 4.38 -9.38 25.80
C ASP A 171 4.84 -8.32 26.82
N VAL A 172 6.07 -8.40 27.30
CA VAL A 172 6.64 -7.42 28.23
C VAL A 172 6.78 -6.02 27.61
N SER A 173 6.91 -5.93 26.28
CA SER A 173 7.03 -4.69 25.53
C SER A 173 5.66 -4.22 25.02
N PRO A 174 5.18 -3.03 25.41
CA PRO A 174 3.97 -2.44 24.85
C PRO A 174 4.00 -2.29 23.32
N VAL A 175 5.19 -2.09 22.73
CA VAL A 175 5.32 -2.02 21.26
C VAL A 175 4.88 -3.33 20.60
N VAL A 176 5.28 -4.47 21.16
CA VAL A 176 4.91 -5.80 20.65
C VAL A 176 3.41 -6.03 20.86
N GLN A 177 2.86 -5.63 22.02
CA GLN A 177 1.42 -5.72 22.30
C GLN A 177 0.59 -4.92 21.27
N GLY A 178 0.99 -3.67 20.99
CA GLY A 178 0.35 -2.83 19.98
C GLY A 178 0.41 -3.45 18.59
N ARG A 179 1.57 -4.03 18.23
CA ARG A 179 1.74 -4.69 16.94
C ARG A 179 0.93 -5.97 16.81
N ALA A 180 0.83 -6.75 17.88
CA ALA A 180 -0.03 -7.92 17.93
C ALA A 180 -1.51 -7.54 17.76
N ALA A 181 -1.97 -6.46 18.41
CA ALA A 181 -3.32 -5.95 18.22
C ALA A 181 -3.57 -5.51 16.76
N GLN A 182 -2.62 -4.76 16.17
CA GLN A 182 -2.71 -4.37 14.76
C GLN A 182 -2.85 -5.60 13.85
N ALA A 183 -2.01 -6.62 14.06
CA ALA A 183 -2.04 -7.85 13.29
C ALA A 183 -3.39 -8.58 13.42
N LEU A 184 -3.93 -8.70 14.64
CA LEU A 184 -5.26 -9.29 14.88
C LEU A 184 -6.38 -8.53 14.17
N GLY A 185 -6.30 -7.20 14.12
CA GLY A 185 -7.21 -6.37 13.32
C GLY A 185 -7.10 -6.64 11.82
N MET A 186 -5.88 -6.79 11.30
CA MET A 186 -5.63 -7.13 9.89
C MET A 186 -6.14 -8.54 9.51
N LEU A 187 -6.08 -9.49 10.44
CA LEU A 187 -6.62 -10.84 10.28
C LEU A 187 -8.16 -10.88 10.27
N GLY A 188 -8.83 -9.84 10.77
CA GLY A 188 -10.28 -9.90 11.02
C GLY A 188 -10.66 -10.85 12.17
N ALA A 189 -9.77 -11.08 13.13
CA ALA A 189 -9.93 -12.06 14.20
C ALA A 189 -10.91 -11.59 15.30
N SER A 190 -12.21 -11.52 14.98
CA SER A 190 -13.27 -11.01 15.88
C SER A 190 -13.38 -11.78 17.21
N GLY A 191 -12.94 -13.05 17.28
CA GLY A 191 -12.86 -13.81 18.52
C GLY A 191 -11.82 -13.31 19.55
N THR A 192 -11.07 -12.24 19.23
CA THR A 192 -9.98 -11.71 20.06
C THR A 192 -10.29 -10.36 20.72
N LEU A 193 -11.53 -9.86 20.56
CA LEU A 193 -11.97 -8.54 21.04
C LEU A 193 -11.68 -8.32 22.53
N ASP A 194 -12.04 -9.27 23.40
CA ASP A 194 -11.84 -9.15 24.85
C ASP A 194 -10.36 -9.03 25.22
N ALA A 195 -9.48 -9.73 24.50
CA ALA A 195 -8.04 -9.70 24.72
C ALA A 195 -7.45 -8.36 24.30
N ILE A 196 -7.86 -7.84 23.14
CA ILE A 196 -7.44 -6.51 22.66
C ILE A 196 -7.98 -5.42 23.59
N GLN A 197 -9.25 -5.49 23.98
CA GLN A 197 -9.88 -4.56 24.92
C GLN A 197 -9.13 -4.52 26.26
N SER A 198 -8.79 -5.69 26.80
CA SER A 198 -8.00 -5.79 28.04
C SER A 198 -6.63 -5.13 27.89
N MET A 199 -5.96 -5.32 26.74
CA MET A 199 -4.68 -4.67 26.44
C MET A 199 -4.82 -3.14 26.36
N VAL A 200 -5.85 -2.64 25.66
CA VAL A 200 -6.15 -1.20 25.54
C VAL A 200 -6.41 -0.60 26.92
N ALA A 201 -7.21 -1.25 27.76
CA ALA A 201 -7.54 -0.79 29.10
C ALA A 201 -6.30 -0.68 30.03
N MET A 202 -5.26 -1.49 29.81
CA MET A 202 -4.02 -1.38 30.58
C MET A 202 -3.20 -0.11 30.27
N HIS A 203 -3.37 0.48 29.10
CA HIS A 203 -2.57 1.64 28.65
C HIS A 203 -3.35 2.95 28.56
N VAL A 204 -4.69 2.93 28.69
CA VAL A 204 -5.55 4.12 28.56
C VAL A 204 -5.11 5.29 29.46
N THR A 205 -4.61 5.00 30.66
CA THR A 205 -4.21 6.03 31.62
C THR A 205 -3.08 6.93 31.10
N GLU A 206 -2.15 6.38 30.32
CA GLU A 206 -1.04 7.14 29.72
C GLU A 206 -1.53 8.10 28.63
N ALA A 207 -2.67 7.77 27.98
CA ALA A 207 -3.23 8.59 26.92
C ALA A 207 -3.88 9.89 27.44
N PHE A 208 -4.24 10.00 28.73
CA PHE A 208 -4.82 11.23 29.29
C PHE A 208 -3.86 12.42 29.26
N ALA A 209 -2.55 12.17 29.24
CA ALA A 209 -1.53 13.21 29.20
C ALA A 209 -1.20 13.68 27.76
N VAL A 210 -1.77 13.04 26.74
CA VAL A 210 -1.45 13.33 25.33
C VAL A 210 -2.20 14.57 24.86
N ASP A 211 -1.49 15.47 24.18
CA ASP A 211 -2.12 16.59 23.49
C ASP A 211 -3.15 16.04 22.47
N PRO A 212 -4.41 16.49 22.50
CA PRO A 212 -5.43 16.08 21.53
C PRO A 212 -5.02 16.17 20.06
N GLU A 213 -4.08 17.07 19.73
CA GLU A 213 -3.55 17.30 18.39
C GLU A 213 -2.16 16.67 18.15
N GLU A 214 -1.66 15.82 19.05
CA GLU A 214 -0.34 15.21 18.93
C GLU A 214 -0.19 14.40 17.63
N LEU A 215 0.86 14.72 16.86
CA LEU A 215 1.18 14.15 15.55
C LEU A 215 2.63 13.67 15.43
N SER A 216 3.43 13.75 16.50
CA SER A 216 4.78 13.21 16.51
C SER A 216 4.78 11.69 16.49
N TYR A 217 5.88 11.13 15.99
CA TYR A 217 6.10 9.70 15.95
C TYR A 217 7.61 9.41 16.03
N PRO A 218 8.02 8.38 16.78
CA PRO A 218 7.18 7.51 17.61
C PRO A 218 6.71 8.20 18.90
N LEU A 219 5.50 7.88 19.37
CA LEU A 219 5.07 8.20 20.73
C LEU A 219 5.66 7.17 21.72
N THR A 220 5.35 7.34 23.02
CA THR A 220 5.82 6.35 24.01
C THR A 220 5.23 4.97 23.69
N PRO A 221 5.95 3.87 23.98
CA PRO A 221 5.48 2.52 23.69
C PRO A 221 4.05 2.21 24.15
N ARG A 222 3.63 2.71 25.31
CA ARG A 222 2.28 2.48 25.87
C ARG A 222 1.21 3.24 25.09
N ILE A 223 1.50 4.48 24.67
CA ILE A 223 0.57 5.28 23.86
C ILE A 223 0.42 4.65 22.48
N GLU A 224 1.50 4.15 21.88
CA GLU A 224 1.42 3.42 20.61
C GLU A 224 0.63 2.12 20.74
N ALA A 225 0.83 1.36 21.84
CA ALA A 225 0.04 0.16 22.13
C ALA A 225 -1.46 0.47 22.21
N PHE A 226 -1.81 1.52 22.97
CA PHE A 226 -3.18 2.01 23.07
C PHE A 226 -3.75 2.41 21.70
N ARG A 227 -3.00 3.22 20.92
CA ARG A 227 -3.40 3.67 19.59
C ARG A 227 -3.66 2.51 18.62
N SER A 228 -2.73 1.56 18.52
CA SER A 228 -2.88 0.39 17.67
C SER A 228 -4.03 -0.51 18.11
N GLY A 229 -4.26 -0.65 19.42
CA GLY A 229 -5.39 -1.38 19.97
C GLY A 229 -6.74 -0.73 19.62
N LEU A 230 -6.86 0.60 19.69
CA LEU A 230 -8.08 1.30 19.25
C LEU A 230 -8.38 1.06 17.77
N TYR A 231 -7.35 1.14 16.91
CA TYR A 231 -7.52 0.88 15.48
C TYR A 231 -7.91 -0.57 15.21
N ALA A 232 -7.35 -1.53 15.95
CA ALA A 232 -7.72 -2.93 15.84
C ALA A 232 -9.18 -3.17 16.25
N LEU A 233 -9.65 -2.61 17.37
CA LEU A 233 -11.05 -2.72 17.80
C LEU A 233 -12.02 -2.12 16.77
N ALA A 234 -11.66 -0.96 16.21
CA ALA A 234 -12.44 -0.31 15.16
C ALA A 234 -12.46 -1.12 13.86
N ALA A 235 -11.31 -1.66 13.43
CA ALA A 235 -11.21 -2.52 12.25
C ALA A 235 -12.01 -3.83 12.39
N LEU A 236 -12.15 -4.34 13.60
CA LEU A 236 -13.00 -5.49 13.93
C LEU A 236 -14.48 -5.13 14.10
N GLY A 237 -14.85 -3.85 13.97
CA GLY A 237 -16.25 -3.38 14.01
C GLY A 237 -16.92 -3.45 15.39
N SER A 238 -16.15 -3.47 16.50
CA SER A 238 -16.73 -3.61 17.84
C SER A 238 -16.91 -2.26 18.53
N TYR A 239 -18.13 -1.69 18.44
CA TYR A 239 -18.49 -0.50 19.20
C TYR A 239 -18.45 -0.76 20.70
N ASP A 240 -18.91 -1.91 21.18
CA ASP A 240 -19.01 -2.20 22.62
C ASP A 240 -17.61 -2.25 23.28
N ALA A 241 -16.62 -2.84 22.60
CA ALA A 241 -15.24 -2.87 23.10
C ALA A 241 -14.59 -1.48 23.12
N LEU A 242 -14.88 -0.64 22.11
CA LEU A 242 -14.47 0.76 22.12
C LEU A 242 -15.17 1.52 23.26
N ALA A 243 -16.50 1.43 23.35
CA ALA A 243 -17.28 2.10 24.38
C ALA A 243 -16.79 1.78 25.79
N ALA A 244 -16.51 0.51 26.08
CA ALA A 244 -16.01 0.06 27.37
C ALA A 244 -14.61 0.60 27.73
N THR A 245 -13.84 1.11 26.75
CA THR A 245 -12.45 1.59 26.97
C THR A 245 -12.33 3.11 26.90
N ILE A 246 -13.12 3.77 26.03
CA ILE A 246 -12.94 5.19 25.72
C ILE A 246 -14.18 6.06 26.00
N LEU A 247 -15.29 5.49 26.49
CA LEU A 247 -16.51 6.25 26.83
C LEU A 247 -16.86 6.13 28.32
N THR A 248 -17.53 7.14 28.86
CA THR A 248 -18.18 7.09 30.19
C THR A 248 -19.50 6.30 30.12
N GLU A 249 -20.14 6.05 31.27
CA GLU A 249 -21.46 5.43 31.33
C GLU A 249 -22.54 6.26 30.61
N GLU A 250 -22.36 7.59 30.57
CA GLU A 250 -23.21 8.54 29.83
C GLU A 250 -22.93 8.56 28.32
N GLY A 251 -21.89 7.87 27.86
CA GLY A 251 -21.48 7.81 26.46
C GLY A 251 -20.58 8.95 26.01
N ASP A 252 -19.98 9.71 26.93
CA ASP A 252 -19.05 10.78 26.58
C ASP A 252 -17.62 10.26 26.42
N PRO A 253 -16.83 10.73 25.44
CA PRO A 253 -15.43 10.37 25.30
C PRO A 253 -14.61 10.78 26.52
N VAL A 254 -13.88 9.83 27.10
CA VAL A 254 -12.94 10.09 28.21
C VAL A 254 -11.66 10.77 27.74
N LEU A 255 -11.36 10.70 26.43
CA LEU A 255 -10.19 11.26 25.78
C LEU A 255 -10.59 12.07 24.55
N TRP A 256 -9.92 13.19 24.33
CA TRP A 256 -10.17 14.09 23.19
C TRP A 256 -9.17 13.91 22.04
N TRP A 257 -8.28 12.91 22.15
CA TRP A 257 -7.23 12.65 21.18
C TRP A 257 -7.79 12.17 19.84
N TRP A 258 -7.26 12.69 18.73
CA TRP A 258 -7.79 12.43 17.39
C TRP A 258 -7.93 10.93 16.99
N PRO A 259 -7.12 9.96 17.46
CA PRO A 259 -7.32 8.54 17.20
C PRO A 259 -8.62 7.98 17.78
N VAL A 260 -9.15 8.59 18.85
CA VAL A 260 -10.46 8.26 19.42
C VAL A 260 -11.57 8.63 18.45
N ALA A 261 -11.52 9.86 17.91
CA ALA A 261 -12.45 10.31 16.86
C ALA A 261 -12.35 9.41 15.61
N HIS A 262 -11.13 9.01 15.25
CA HIS A 262 -10.92 8.10 14.12
C HIS A 262 -11.53 6.72 14.36
N ALA A 263 -11.26 6.09 15.51
CA ALA A 263 -11.80 4.77 15.84
C ALA A 263 -13.34 4.77 15.87
N LEU A 264 -13.95 5.79 16.47
CA LEU A 264 -15.41 5.97 16.48
C LEU A 264 -15.99 6.24 15.08
N THR A 265 -15.22 6.84 14.18
CA THR A 265 -15.62 7.01 12.77
C THR A 265 -15.52 5.70 11.99
N GLN A 266 -14.47 4.90 12.23
CA GLN A 266 -14.22 3.67 11.47
C GLN A 266 -15.11 2.49 11.89
N VAL A 267 -15.62 2.48 13.12
CA VAL A 267 -16.51 1.40 13.59
C VAL A 267 -17.85 1.37 12.87
N ASP A 268 -18.24 2.48 12.21
CA ASP A 268 -19.46 2.62 11.42
C ASP A 268 -20.76 2.21 12.15
N ASP A 269 -20.81 2.47 13.46
CA ASP A 269 -21.97 2.18 14.32
C ASP A 269 -22.77 3.46 14.59
N PRO A 270 -24.10 3.48 14.37
CA PRO A 270 -24.95 4.66 14.64
C PRO A 270 -24.85 5.19 16.08
N ARG A 271 -24.51 4.36 17.06
CA ARG A 271 -24.32 4.78 18.45
C ARG A 271 -23.15 5.74 18.63
N ALA A 272 -22.20 5.77 17.70
CA ALA A 272 -21.06 6.69 17.71
C ALA A 272 -21.45 8.15 17.47
N VAL A 273 -22.66 8.45 16.98
CA VAL A 273 -23.11 9.83 16.74
C VAL A 273 -23.02 10.70 17.99
N GLY A 274 -23.46 10.21 19.14
CA GLY A 274 -23.41 10.93 20.42
C GLY A 274 -21.97 11.33 20.80
N PRO A 275 -21.06 10.37 20.98
CA PRO A 275 -19.64 10.63 21.25
C PRO A 275 -18.97 11.56 20.23
N LEU A 276 -19.24 11.37 18.93
CA LEU A 276 -18.68 12.20 17.86
C LEU A 276 -19.19 13.65 17.94
N ARG A 277 -20.46 13.87 18.31
CA ARG A 277 -20.99 15.23 18.56
C ARG A 277 -20.26 15.89 19.72
N THR A 278 -19.97 15.16 20.80
CA THR A 278 -19.15 15.68 21.91
C THR A 278 -17.75 16.07 21.43
N LEU A 279 -17.10 15.23 20.60
CA LEU A 279 -15.78 15.52 20.00
C LEU A 279 -15.78 16.64 18.96
N VAL A 280 -16.93 17.03 18.40
CA VAL A 280 -17.02 18.23 17.56
C VAL A 280 -17.08 19.50 18.42
N GLY A 281 -17.65 19.41 19.63
CA GLY A 281 -17.81 20.55 20.54
C GLY A 281 -16.52 21.06 21.20
N ILE A 282 -15.43 20.29 21.14
CA ILE A 282 -14.14 20.65 21.76
C ILE A 282 -13.36 21.69 20.94
N GLN A 283 -12.29 22.21 21.53
CA GLN A 283 -11.30 23.03 20.84
C GLN A 283 -10.31 22.17 20.06
N GLY A 284 -9.79 22.68 18.95
CA GLY A 284 -8.86 21.98 18.06
C GLY A 284 -9.36 21.90 16.62
N SER A 285 -8.52 21.34 15.77
CA SER A 285 -8.69 21.23 14.32
C SER A 285 -8.74 19.78 13.86
N ILE A 286 -7.81 18.93 14.31
CA ILE A 286 -7.65 17.57 13.78
C ILE A 286 -8.77 16.65 14.26
N GLY A 287 -8.94 16.52 15.58
CA GLY A 287 -9.99 15.69 16.17
C GLY A 287 -11.39 16.14 15.74
N VAL A 288 -11.63 17.47 15.72
CA VAL A 288 -12.90 18.07 15.29
C VAL A 288 -13.19 17.76 13.82
N ALA A 289 -12.20 17.88 12.92
CA ALA A 289 -12.39 17.55 11.51
C ALA A 289 -12.69 16.05 11.32
N ILE A 290 -11.99 15.17 12.02
CA ILE A 290 -12.26 13.71 11.95
C ILE A 290 -13.66 13.40 12.48
N ALA A 291 -14.06 13.98 13.62
CA ALA A 291 -15.37 13.77 14.20
C ALA A 291 -16.50 14.29 13.28
N ALA A 292 -16.33 15.48 12.70
CA ALA A 292 -17.28 16.04 11.73
C ALA A 292 -17.42 15.15 10.48
N ARG A 293 -16.32 14.57 9.99
CA ARG A 293 -16.36 13.57 8.91
C ARG A 293 -17.17 12.35 9.30
N GLY A 294 -16.96 11.81 10.51
CA GLY A 294 -17.70 10.67 11.03
C GLY A 294 -19.20 10.94 11.11
N LEU A 295 -19.61 12.11 11.59
CA LEU A 295 -21.02 12.52 11.62
C LEU A 295 -21.64 12.58 10.22
N GLY A 296 -20.93 13.10 9.23
CA GLY A 296 -21.39 13.10 7.83
C GLY A 296 -21.49 11.70 7.24
N ALA A 297 -20.52 10.82 7.54
CA ALA A 297 -20.48 9.45 7.03
C ALA A 297 -21.60 8.57 7.60
N LEU A 298 -21.92 8.72 8.89
CA LEU A 298 -23.01 7.99 9.55
C LEU A 298 -24.42 8.41 9.08
N GLY A 299 -24.54 9.55 8.37
CA GLY A 299 -25.80 9.96 7.75
C GLY A 299 -26.88 10.49 8.72
N ASP A 300 -26.59 10.68 10.01
CA ASP A 300 -27.58 11.14 10.98
C ASP A 300 -27.81 12.67 10.90
N THR A 301 -28.98 13.05 10.39
CA THR A 301 -29.44 14.45 10.29
C THR A 301 -29.50 15.19 11.63
N SER A 302 -29.50 14.49 12.78
CA SER A 302 -29.41 15.11 14.10
C SER A 302 -28.09 15.87 14.32
N ALA A 303 -27.05 15.57 13.53
CA ALA A 303 -25.77 16.25 13.52
C ALA A 303 -25.78 17.58 12.75
N LEU A 304 -26.83 17.89 11.97
CA LEU A 304 -26.87 19.08 11.13
C LEU A 304 -26.60 20.39 11.89
N PRO A 305 -27.19 20.66 13.07
CA PRO A 305 -26.94 21.91 13.80
C PRO A 305 -25.47 22.09 14.16
N VAL A 306 -24.83 21.04 14.68
CA VAL A 306 -23.42 21.12 15.11
C VAL A 306 -22.47 21.27 13.92
N LEU A 307 -22.78 20.63 12.78
CA LEU A 307 -21.99 20.78 11.55
C LEU A 307 -22.13 22.18 10.94
N VAL A 308 -23.33 22.78 11.00
CA VAL A 308 -23.57 24.16 10.54
C VAL A 308 -22.79 25.17 11.38
N GLU A 309 -22.66 24.96 12.69
CA GLU A 309 -21.87 25.82 13.57
C GLU A 309 -20.36 25.84 13.24
N LEU A 310 -19.86 24.79 12.57
CA LEU A 310 -18.46 24.73 12.11
C LEU A 310 -18.20 25.57 10.86
N LEU A 311 -19.23 26.08 10.16
CA LEU A 311 -19.11 26.87 8.93
C LEU A 311 -18.73 28.34 9.18
N ASP A 312 -17.78 28.59 10.10
CA ASP A 312 -17.25 29.92 10.39
C ASP A 312 -15.74 29.98 10.13
N PRO A 313 -15.31 30.42 8.93
CA PRO A 313 -13.89 30.49 8.56
C PRO A 313 -13.10 31.55 9.35
N ARG A 314 -13.77 32.42 10.11
CA ARG A 314 -13.08 33.40 10.97
C ARG A 314 -12.76 32.83 12.35
N ARG A 315 -13.47 31.78 12.76
CA ARG A 315 -13.34 31.16 14.10
C ARG A 315 -12.76 29.75 14.06
N ARG A 316 -12.80 29.07 12.91
CA ARG A 316 -12.36 27.68 12.75
C ARG A 316 -11.26 27.58 11.71
N ASP A 317 -10.35 26.65 11.95
CA ASP A 317 -9.32 26.26 10.99
C ASP A 317 -9.96 25.78 9.67
N ALA A 318 -9.32 26.09 8.54
CA ALA A 318 -9.82 25.74 7.21
C ALA A 318 -10.11 24.23 7.07
N ARG A 319 -9.33 23.37 7.74
CA ARG A 319 -9.51 21.91 7.76
C ARG A 319 -10.88 21.54 8.35
N VAL A 320 -11.29 22.20 9.42
CA VAL A 320 -12.59 21.97 10.07
C VAL A 320 -13.71 22.44 9.16
N VAL A 321 -13.62 23.66 8.63
CA VAL A 321 -14.66 24.24 7.74
C VAL A 321 -14.87 23.38 6.50
N ILE A 322 -13.78 23.02 5.79
CA ILE A 322 -13.87 22.17 4.60
C ILE A 322 -14.48 20.80 4.94
N THR A 323 -14.10 20.21 6.08
CA THR A 323 -14.68 18.92 6.47
C THR A 323 -16.14 19.02 6.84
N ALA A 324 -16.57 20.11 7.48
CA ALA A 324 -17.97 20.37 7.78
C ALA A 324 -18.80 20.54 6.51
N VAL A 325 -18.30 21.26 5.50
CA VAL A 325 -18.94 21.38 4.18
C VAL A 325 -19.13 20.00 3.54
N ARG A 326 -18.08 19.16 3.55
CA ARG A 326 -18.13 17.79 3.03
C ARG A 326 -19.08 16.88 3.81
N ALA A 327 -19.12 17.02 5.13
CA ALA A 327 -20.02 16.27 5.99
C ALA A 327 -21.49 16.64 5.72
N LEU A 328 -21.79 17.93 5.53
CA LEU A 328 -23.14 18.38 5.14
C LEU A 328 -23.53 17.89 3.74
N ALA A 329 -22.58 17.87 2.79
CA ALA A 329 -22.78 17.27 1.48
C ALA A 329 -23.14 15.77 1.57
N ALA A 330 -22.44 15.03 2.44
CA ALA A 330 -22.70 13.61 2.68
C ALA A 330 -24.06 13.36 3.35
N LEU A 331 -24.50 14.24 4.26
CA LEU A 331 -25.86 14.18 4.84
C LEU A 331 -26.95 14.41 3.80
N GLY A 332 -26.70 15.27 2.80
CA GLY A 332 -27.65 15.57 1.72
C GLY A 332 -28.94 16.27 2.16
N ASP A 333 -29.00 16.81 3.40
CA ASP A 333 -30.19 17.52 3.91
C ASP A 333 -30.22 18.97 3.41
N ASN A 334 -31.29 19.32 2.69
CA ASN A 334 -31.50 20.66 2.12
C ASN A 334 -31.56 21.79 3.16
N LYS A 335 -31.80 21.49 4.46
CA LYS A 335 -31.75 22.48 5.55
C LYS A 335 -30.35 23.06 5.75
N ALA A 336 -29.30 22.40 5.25
CA ALA A 336 -27.94 22.93 5.29
C ALA A 336 -27.71 24.06 4.27
N ALA A 337 -28.51 24.12 3.21
CA ALA A 337 -28.26 24.97 2.06
C ALA A 337 -28.24 26.48 2.39
N PRO A 338 -29.10 27.04 3.26
CA PRO A 338 -28.99 28.45 3.68
C PRO A 338 -27.66 28.78 4.36
N ALA A 339 -27.07 27.84 5.11
CA ALA A 339 -25.78 28.04 5.75
C ALA A 339 -24.62 27.96 4.75
N LEU A 340 -24.65 26.99 3.83
CA LEU A 340 -23.67 26.87 2.74
C LEU A 340 -23.68 28.10 1.82
N ARG A 341 -24.86 28.59 1.43
CA ARG A 341 -25.00 29.83 0.63
C ARG A 341 -24.50 31.06 1.37
N ARG A 342 -24.64 31.12 2.69
CA ARG A 342 -24.09 32.21 3.51
C ARG A 342 -22.57 32.18 3.48
N LEU A 343 -21.98 31.00 3.61
CA LEU A 343 -20.53 30.81 3.54
C LEU A 343 -19.98 31.23 2.17
N LEU A 344 -20.69 30.89 1.07
CA LEU A 344 -20.34 31.32 -0.29
C LEU A 344 -20.24 32.85 -0.47
N ARG A 345 -20.99 33.64 0.32
CA ARG A 345 -20.96 35.12 0.27
C ARG A 345 -19.78 35.73 1.04
N THR A 346 -18.97 34.91 1.70
CA THR A 346 -17.79 35.40 2.41
C THR A 346 -16.75 35.85 1.39
N SER A 347 -16.12 37.01 1.62
CA SER A 347 -14.99 37.46 0.80
C SER A 347 -13.80 36.50 0.97
N ASP A 348 -12.98 36.37 -0.08
CA ASP A 348 -11.68 35.69 -0.04
C ASP A 348 -11.72 34.19 0.28
N LEU A 349 -12.74 33.47 -0.21
CA LEU A 349 -12.77 32.02 -0.13
C LEU A 349 -11.59 31.41 -0.90
N ASP A 350 -10.83 30.54 -0.22
CA ASP A 350 -9.83 29.71 -0.88
C ASP A 350 -10.48 28.81 -1.95
N SER A 351 -9.77 28.55 -3.04
CA SER A 351 -10.32 27.80 -4.17
C SER A 351 -10.69 26.37 -3.81
N ALA A 352 -9.97 25.73 -2.88
CA ALA A 352 -10.31 24.38 -2.43
C ALA A 352 -11.63 24.38 -1.65
N LEU A 353 -11.84 25.37 -0.76
CA LEU A 353 -13.11 25.52 -0.06
C LEU A 353 -14.25 25.86 -1.02
N LEU A 354 -14.00 26.73 -2.01
CA LEU A 354 -15.01 27.07 -3.02
C LEU A 354 -15.45 25.83 -3.83
N LEU A 355 -14.52 24.98 -4.25
CA LEU A 355 -14.84 23.74 -4.95
C LEU A 355 -15.76 22.84 -4.12
N GLU A 356 -15.39 22.60 -2.86
CA GLU A 356 -16.15 21.76 -1.93
C GLU A 356 -17.53 22.36 -1.59
N LEU A 357 -17.64 23.69 -1.52
CA LEU A 357 -18.91 24.39 -1.32
C LEU A 357 -19.89 24.19 -2.48
N VAL A 358 -19.39 24.26 -3.71
CA VAL A 358 -20.22 24.06 -4.90
C VAL A 358 -20.67 22.60 -4.99
N GLU A 359 -19.79 21.64 -4.71
CA GLU A 359 -20.17 20.23 -4.60
C GLU A 359 -21.23 20.00 -3.52
N ALA A 360 -21.07 20.61 -2.34
CA ALA A 360 -22.04 20.50 -1.26
C ALA A 360 -23.40 21.09 -1.62
N LEU A 361 -23.45 22.27 -2.27
CA LEU A 361 -24.70 22.89 -2.72
C LEU A 361 -25.44 22.01 -3.75
N ALA A 362 -24.70 21.37 -4.65
CA ALA A 362 -25.29 20.40 -5.58
C ALA A 362 -25.81 19.15 -4.87
N ALA A 363 -25.09 18.64 -3.87
CA ALA A 363 -25.43 17.42 -3.15
C ALA A 363 -26.70 17.58 -2.29
N VAL A 364 -26.86 18.72 -1.60
CA VAL A 364 -28.04 19.00 -0.74
C VAL A 364 -29.31 19.29 -1.54
N GLY A 365 -29.22 19.46 -2.85
CA GLY A 365 -30.38 19.44 -3.75
C GLY A 365 -31.28 20.69 -3.73
N GLU A 366 -30.80 21.85 -3.28
CA GLU A 366 -31.62 23.07 -3.29
C GLU A 366 -31.61 23.74 -4.68
N GLN A 367 -32.72 23.65 -5.43
CA GLN A 367 -32.85 24.19 -6.81
C GLN A 367 -32.53 25.68 -6.92
N SER A 368 -32.68 26.45 -5.83
CA SER A 368 -32.29 27.86 -5.81
C SER A 368 -30.82 28.08 -6.12
N SER A 369 -29.95 27.06 -5.97
CA SER A 369 -28.49 27.12 -6.19
C SER A 369 -28.06 26.98 -7.65
N THR A 370 -29.01 26.81 -8.58
CA THR A 370 -28.73 26.72 -10.02
C THR A 370 -28.11 27.99 -10.59
N ASP A 371 -28.43 29.16 -10.03
CA ASP A 371 -27.84 30.46 -10.37
C ASP A 371 -26.32 30.46 -10.22
N VAL A 372 -25.83 29.95 -9.09
CA VAL A 372 -24.41 29.82 -8.77
C VAL A 372 -23.73 28.88 -9.76
N MET A 373 -24.35 27.75 -10.10
CA MET A 373 -23.78 26.80 -11.05
C MET A 373 -23.57 27.46 -12.42
N ILE A 374 -24.58 28.17 -12.93
CA ILE A 374 -24.52 28.85 -14.24
C ILE A 374 -23.41 29.90 -14.26
N GLU A 375 -23.29 30.72 -13.21
CA GLU A 375 -22.23 31.73 -13.09
C GLU A 375 -20.83 31.10 -13.19
N LEU A 376 -20.64 29.94 -12.53
CA LEU A 376 -19.36 29.25 -12.46
C LEU A 376 -18.96 28.53 -13.75
N LEU A 377 -19.86 28.35 -14.72
CA LEU A 377 -19.53 27.73 -16.01
C LEU A 377 -18.52 28.54 -16.82
N SER A 378 -18.35 29.83 -16.53
CA SER A 378 -17.34 30.70 -17.16
C SER A 378 -16.09 30.92 -16.29
N HIS A 379 -15.98 30.23 -15.16
CA HIS A 379 -14.87 30.43 -14.23
C HIS A 379 -13.52 30.03 -14.84
N PRO A 380 -12.41 30.79 -14.62
CA PRO A 380 -11.12 30.50 -15.24
C PRO A 380 -10.53 29.14 -14.82
N TRP A 381 -10.78 28.69 -13.59
CA TRP A 381 -10.28 27.42 -13.07
C TRP A 381 -11.14 26.22 -13.53
N PRO A 382 -10.60 25.27 -14.33
CA PRO A 382 -11.38 24.18 -14.93
C PRO A 382 -12.12 23.25 -13.94
N PRO A 383 -11.54 22.85 -12.79
CA PRO A 383 -12.25 22.02 -11.82
C PRO A 383 -13.58 22.61 -11.34
N LEU A 384 -13.67 23.94 -11.19
CA LEU A 384 -14.93 24.60 -10.81
C LEU A 384 -15.97 24.54 -11.93
N ARG A 385 -15.56 24.67 -13.19
CA ARG A 385 -16.48 24.52 -14.33
C ARG A 385 -17.05 23.10 -14.39
N GLY A 386 -16.19 22.09 -14.20
CA GLY A 386 -16.59 20.69 -14.19
C GLY A 386 -17.60 20.34 -13.08
N VAL A 387 -17.32 20.79 -11.84
CA VAL A 387 -18.25 20.63 -10.72
C VAL A 387 -19.56 21.37 -10.96
N ALA A 388 -19.51 22.59 -11.52
CA ALA A 388 -20.71 23.36 -11.83
C ALA A 388 -21.59 22.68 -12.91
N LEU A 389 -20.99 22.06 -13.94
CA LEU A 389 -21.72 21.27 -14.93
C LEU A 389 -22.47 20.10 -14.29
N ARG A 390 -21.78 19.28 -13.49
CA ARG A 390 -22.41 18.15 -12.79
C ARG A 390 -23.47 18.61 -11.79
N GLY A 391 -23.19 19.70 -11.07
CA GLY A 391 -24.11 20.29 -10.11
C GLY A 391 -25.39 20.80 -10.78
N LEU A 392 -25.28 21.50 -11.90
CA LEU A 392 -26.44 21.97 -12.65
C LEU A 392 -27.28 20.81 -13.20
N ALA A 393 -26.65 19.79 -13.80
CA ALA A 393 -27.36 18.62 -14.31
C ALA A 393 -28.11 17.85 -13.20
N ARG A 394 -27.55 17.78 -12.00
CA ARG A 394 -28.18 17.13 -10.84
C ARG A 394 -29.33 17.95 -10.24
N LEU A 395 -29.19 19.28 -10.20
CA LEU A 395 -30.20 20.17 -9.62
C LEU A 395 -31.38 20.41 -10.56
N ASP A 396 -31.11 20.56 -11.86
CA ASP A 396 -32.11 20.89 -12.88
C ASP A 396 -31.62 20.44 -14.28
N ALA A 397 -31.98 19.21 -14.65
CA ALA A 397 -31.56 18.59 -15.91
C ALA A 397 -32.09 19.33 -17.16
N ASP A 398 -33.29 19.91 -17.08
CA ASP A 398 -33.90 20.64 -18.20
C ASP A 398 -33.17 21.96 -18.43
N LEU A 399 -32.91 22.72 -17.36
CA LEU A 399 -32.12 23.94 -17.41
C LEU A 399 -30.69 23.66 -17.87
N PHE A 400 -30.08 22.56 -17.41
CA PHE A 400 -28.77 22.12 -17.87
C PHE A 400 -28.73 21.93 -19.39
N VAL A 401 -29.68 21.18 -19.97
CA VAL A 401 -29.75 20.97 -21.43
C VAL A 401 -29.95 22.29 -22.19
N LEU A 402 -30.77 23.20 -21.64
CA LEU A 402 -30.96 24.54 -22.21
C LEU A 402 -29.64 25.33 -22.24
N VAL A 403 -28.92 25.37 -21.11
CA VAL A 403 -27.64 26.07 -20.96
C VAL A 403 -26.58 25.47 -21.88
N LEU A 404 -26.49 24.14 -21.98
CA LEU A 404 -25.56 23.45 -22.88
C LEU A 404 -25.72 23.87 -24.34
N SER A 405 -26.94 24.20 -24.78
CA SER A 405 -27.19 24.61 -26.16
C SER A 405 -26.53 25.94 -26.54
N GLY A 406 -26.17 26.76 -25.54
CA GLY A 406 -25.43 28.02 -25.72
C GLY A 406 -23.93 27.91 -25.44
N LEU A 407 -23.43 26.77 -24.96
CA LEU A 407 -22.03 26.59 -24.56
C LEU A 407 -21.20 25.97 -25.69
N GLN A 408 -20.00 26.52 -25.89
CA GLN A 408 -19.01 25.89 -26.76
C GLN A 408 -18.30 24.76 -26.02
N PRO A 409 -17.77 23.74 -26.73
CA PRO A 409 -16.95 22.70 -26.11
C PRO A 409 -15.76 23.32 -25.35
N ASP A 410 -15.54 22.87 -24.12
CA ASP A 410 -14.45 23.39 -23.30
C ASP A 410 -13.09 22.93 -23.86
N SER A 411 -12.09 23.83 -23.84
CA SER A 411 -10.72 23.51 -24.23
C SER A 411 -10.08 22.41 -23.38
N GLN A 412 -10.48 22.27 -22.12
CA GLN A 412 -9.91 21.35 -21.15
C GLN A 412 -10.66 20.02 -21.19
N TRP A 413 -9.95 18.93 -21.47
CA TRP A 413 -10.53 17.59 -21.54
C TRP A 413 -11.20 17.17 -20.23
N GLN A 414 -10.71 17.61 -19.07
CA GLN A 414 -11.31 17.28 -17.77
C GLN A 414 -12.73 17.81 -17.66
N VAL A 415 -12.98 19.03 -18.16
CA VAL A 415 -14.31 19.63 -18.15
C VAL A 415 -15.24 18.91 -19.13
N ARG A 416 -14.71 18.45 -20.27
CA ARG A 416 -15.46 17.62 -21.22
C ARG A 416 -15.76 16.22 -20.64
N ALA A 417 -14.87 15.64 -19.85
CA ALA A 417 -15.15 14.40 -19.12
C ALA A 417 -16.23 14.62 -18.04
N ASP A 418 -16.15 15.71 -17.27
CA ASP A 418 -17.19 16.08 -16.29
C ASP A 418 -18.54 16.38 -16.99
N LEU A 419 -18.53 16.91 -18.22
CA LEU A 419 -19.72 17.06 -19.05
C LEU A 419 -20.32 15.68 -19.43
N ALA A 420 -19.49 14.71 -19.81
CA ALA A 420 -19.95 13.36 -20.10
C ALA A 420 -20.58 12.70 -18.86
N ASP A 421 -19.99 12.87 -17.68
CA ASP A 421 -20.59 12.42 -16.42
C ASP A 421 -21.92 13.15 -16.14
N ALA A 422 -21.98 14.47 -16.37
CA ALA A 422 -23.19 15.28 -16.16
C ALA A 422 -24.36 14.84 -17.08
N LEU A 423 -24.07 14.44 -18.32
CA LEU A 423 -25.07 13.89 -19.25
C LEU A 423 -25.69 12.58 -18.75
N GLY A 424 -25.08 11.89 -17.79
CA GLY A 424 -25.68 10.72 -17.14
C GLY A 424 -26.91 11.02 -16.28
N PHE A 425 -27.18 12.30 -15.96
CA PHE A 425 -28.33 12.74 -15.15
C PHE A 425 -29.52 13.25 -15.96
N VAL A 426 -29.41 13.34 -17.29
CA VAL A 426 -30.48 13.86 -18.16
C VAL A 426 -31.33 12.71 -18.72
N ASP A 427 -32.39 13.06 -19.45
CA ASP A 427 -33.19 12.09 -20.20
C ASP A 427 -32.31 11.16 -21.06
N ALA A 428 -32.64 9.86 -21.07
CA ALA A 428 -31.79 8.82 -21.65
C ALA A 428 -31.56 9.01 -23.15
N ASP A 429 -32.57 9.43 -23.91
CA ASP A 429 -32.44 9.62 -25.36
C ASP A 429 -31.58 10.85 -25.67
N VAL A 430 -31.80 11.96 -24.94
CA VAL A 430 -31.01 13.19 -25.08
C VAL A 430 -29.55 12.96 -24.69
N GLY A 431 -29.34 12.31 -23.54
CA GLY A 431 -28.02 11.99 -23.03
C GLY A 431 -27.27 11.03 -23.95
N ALA A 432 -27.89 9.92 -24.36
CA ALA A 432 -27.28 8.94 -25.25
C ALA A 432 -26.90 9.55 -26.61
N PHE A 433 -27.75 10.41 -27.19
CA PHE A 433 -27.43 11.11 -28.43
C PHE A 433 -26.18 11.98 -28.29
N ARG A 434 -26.13 12.82 -27.24
CA ARG A 434 -24.99 13.72 -27.00
C ARG A 434 -23.70 12.95 -26.69
N LEU A 435 -23.78 11.91 -25.87
CA LEU A 435 -22.65 11.05 -25.53
C LEU A 435 -22.11 10.30 -26.76
N THR A 436 -22.98 9.87 -27.67
CA THR A 436 -22.56 9.22 -28.93
C THR A 436 -21.69 10.16 -29.77
N LEU A 437 -22.02 11.45 -29.82
CA LEU A 437 -21.17 12.45 -30.51
C LEU A 437 -19.81 12.62 -29.82
N MET A 438 -19.76 12.50 -28.49
CA MET A 438 -18.52 12.63 -27.72
C MET A 438 -17.59 11.42 -27.86
N LEU A 439 -18.01 10.30 -28.47
CA LEU A 439 -17.11 9.19 -28.80
C LEU A 439 -16.01 9.60 -29.80
N GLU A 440 -16.22 10.68 -30.54
CA GLU A 440 -15.26 11.23 -31.50
C GLU A 440 -14.29 12.26 -30.88
N ASP A 441 -14.37 12.54 -29.57
CA ASP A 441 -13.54 13.57 -28.90
C ASP A 441 -12.05 13.40 -29.20
N GLU A 442 -11.38 14.49 -29.54
CA GLU A 442 -9.95 14.49 -29.90
C GLU A 442 -9.07 13.93 -28.78
N ASP A 443 -9.42 14.21 -27.52
CA ASP A 443 -8.70 13.72 -26.35
C ASP A 443 -9.34 12.42 -25.84
N ARG A 444 -8.63 11.31 -26.03
CA ARG A 444 -9.12 9.98 -25.66
C ARG A 444 -9.41 9.83 -24.16
N ARG A 445 -8.89 10.71 -23.29
CA ARG A 445 -9.19 10.71 -21.85
C ARG A 445 -10.64 11.10 -21.52
N VAL A 446 -11.38 11.66 -22.48
CA VAL A 446 -12.82 11.94 -22.33
C VAL A 446 -13.65 10.66 -22.48
N ILE A 447 -13.22 9.74 -23.36
CA ILE A 447 -13.98 8.56 -23.77
C ILE A 447 -14.35 7.63 -22.60
N PRO A 448 -13.51 7.36 -21.59
CA PRO A 448 -13.90 6.56 -20.43
C PRO A 448 -15.15 7.08 -19.70
N ALA A 449 -15.29 8.41 -19.55
CA ALA A 449 -16.48 9.01 -18.95
C ALA A 449 -17.71 8.83 -19.85
N VAL A 450 -17.53 8.98 -21.16
CA VAL A 450 -18.59 8.73 -22.16
C VAL A 450 -19.10 7.29 -22.09
N LEU A 451 -18.20 6.30 -22.07
CA LEU A 451 -18.57 4.89 -22.02
C LEU A 451 -19.34 4.56 -20.73
N ARG A 452 -18.89 5.06 -19.57
CA ARG A 452 -19.60 4.88 -18.30
C ARG A 452 -21.01 5.48 -18.35
N SER A 453 -21.14 6.73 -18.80
CA SER A 453 -22.44 7.40 -18.88
C SER A 453 -23.41 6.74 -19.87
N LEU A 454 -22.92 6.21 -20.99
CA LEU A 454 -23.76 5.43 -21.92
C LEU A 454 -24.34 4.17 -21.26
N VAL A 455 -23.55 3.50 -20.41
CA VAL A 455 -24.01 2.35 -19.62
C VAL A 455 -25.00 2.79 -18.53
N THR A 456 -24.71 3.88 -17.82
CA THR A 456 -25.62 4.46 -16.80
C THR A 456 -27.00 4.78 -17.38
N LEU A 457 -27.05 5.38 -18.56
CA LEU A 457 -28.30 5.70 -19.27
C LEU A 457 -28.95 4.48 -19.95
N ARG A 458 -28.30 3.32 -19.94
CA ARG A 458 -28.75 2.10 -20.63
C ARG A 458 -28.99 2.33 -22.12
N ALA A 459 -28.07 3.03 -22.78
CA ALA A 459 -28.18 3.30 -24.21
C ALA A 459 -28.31 1.99 -25.02
N PRO A 460 -29.22 1.89 -26.01
CA PRO A 460 -29.52 0.63 -26.71
C PRO A 460 -28.30 -0.04 -27.38
N ASN A 461 -27.35 0.77 -27.85
CA ASN A 461 -26.12 0.33 -28.52
C ASN A 461 -24.90 0.28 -27.58
N ALA A 462 -25.06 0.49 -26.26
CA ALA A 462 -23.94 0.59 -25.33
C ALA A 462 -23.00 -0.60 -25.41
N VAL A 463 -23.53 -1.83 -25.44
CA VAL A 463 -22.70 -3.05 -25.51
C VAL A 463 -21.89 -3.13 -26.80
N ASP A 464 -22.48 -2.78 -27.95
CA ASP A 464 -21.75 -2.81 -29.23
C ASP A 464 -20.65 -1.74 -29.27
N VAL A 465 -20.92 -0.56 -28.68
CA VAL A 465 -19.92 0.49 -28.49
C VAL A 465 -18.78 0.00 -27.60
N LEU A 466 -19.06 -0.65 -26.47
CA LEU A 466 -18.03 -1.19 -25.57
C LEU A 466 -17.16 -2.23 -26.28
N VAL A 467 -17.77 -3.18 -27.01
CA VAL A 467 -17.02 -4.21 -27.77
C VAL A 467 -16.11 -3.56 -28.82
N ALA A 468 -16.58 -2.54 -29.53
CA ALA A 468 -15.77 -1.82 -30.52
C ALA A 468 -14.55 -1.13 -29.87
N HIS A 469 -14.69 -0.60 -28.66
CA HIS A 469 -13.62 0.11 -27.94
C HIS A 469 -12.62 -0.83 -27.22
N LEU A 470 -12.80 -2.16 -27.30
CA LEU A 470 -11.75 -3.11 -26.87
C LEU A 470 -10.49 -3.05 -27.74
N SER A 471 -10.59 -2.49 -28.95
CA SER A 471 -9.46 -2.31 -29.87
C SER A 471 -9.03 -0.84 -30.02
N ASP A 472 -9.47 0.05 -29.12
CA ASP A 472 -9.07 1.47 -29.12
C ASP A 472 -7.54 1.61 -28.95
N GLY A 473 -6.93 2.67 -29.48
CA GLY A 473 -5.50 2.93 -29.34
C GLY A 473 -5.08 3.29 -27.91
N ASP A 474 -5.97 3.87 -27.11
CA ASP A 474 -5.72 4.25 -25.73
C ASP A 474 -6.02 3.09 -24.75
N VAL A 475 -5.03 2.76 -23.92
CA VAL A 475 -5.13 1.64 -22.95
C VAL A 475 -6.23 1.82 -21.92
N VAL A 476 -6.54 3.07 -21.52
CA VAL A 476 -7.55 3.36 -20.50
C VAL A 476 -8.95 3.25 -21.08
N VAL A 477 -9.12 3.57 -22.36
CA VAL A 477 -10.36 3.31 -23.10
C VAL A 477 -10.64 1.81 -23.17
N ARG A 478 -9.64 1.00 -23.57
CA ARG A 478 -9.74 -0.47 -23.57
C ARG A 478 -10.04 -1.04 -22.18
N LYS A 479 -9.33 -0.57 -21.15
CA LYS A 479 -9.56 -0.92 -19.73
C LYS A 479 -11.01 -0.68 -19.35
N THR A 480 -11.53 0.52 -19.61
CA THR A 480 -12.90 0.93 -19.25
C THR A 480 -13.94 0.09 -19.98
N ALA A 481 -13.74 -0.14 -21.28
CA ALA A 481 -14.62 -1.00 -22.07
C ALA A 481 -14.68 -2.42 -21.51
N ALA A 482 -13.53 -3.03 -21.21
CA ALA A 482 -13.46 -4.35 -20.62
C ALA A 482 -14.13 -4.43 -19.24
N THR A 483 -13.85 -3.46 -18.35
CA THR A 483 -14.47 -3.38 -17.03
C THR A 483 -16.00 -3.34 -17.12
N LEU A 484 -16.55 -2.46 -17.96
CA LEU A 484 -17.99 -2.31 -18.13
C LEU A 484 -18.65 -3.56 -18.74
N LEU A 485 -18.00 -4.22 -19.70
CA LEU A 485 -18.49 -5.50 -20.24
C LEU A 485 -18.53 -6.61 -19.18
N GLY A 486 -17.56 -6.62 -18.27
CA GLY A 486 -17.52 -7.53 -17.13
C GLY A 486 -18.60 -7.24 -16.09
N GLU A 487 -18.86 -5.96 -15.79
CA GLU A 487 -19.94 -5.54 -14.87
C GLU A 487 -21.34 -5.83 -15.41
N LEU A 488 -21.51 -5.74 -16.73
CA LEU A 488 -22.74 -6.11 -17.42
C LEU A 488 -22.86 -7.62 -17.70
N GLU A 489 -21.83 -8.41 -17.35
CA GLU A 489 -21.76 -9.87 -17.56
C GLU A 489 -22.09 -10.32 -19.01
N VAL A 490 -21.60 -9.57 -20.00
CA VAL A 490 -21.97 -9.78 -21.41
C VAL A 490 -21.31 -11.05 -21.98
N SER A 491 -22.02 -12.19 -21.96
CA SER A 491 -21.46 -13.48 -22.41
C SER A 491 -20.99 -13.51 -23.87
N ARG A 492 -21.64 -12.75 -24.77
CA ARG A 492 -21.21 -12.65 -26.18
C ARG A 492 -19.88 -11.91 -26.38
N ALA A 493 -19.38 -11.20 -25.36
CA ALA A 493 -18.13 -10.45 -25.44
C ALA A 493 -16.89 -11.30 -25.11
N VAL A 494 -17.04 -12.55 -24.66
CA VAL A 494 -15.90 -13.40 -24.24
C VAL A 494 -14.85 -13.55 -25.34
N GLU A 495 -15.27 -13.81 -26.58
CA GLU A 495 -14.32 -13.97 -27.71
C GLU A 495 -13.58 -12.66 -28.03
N ALA A 496 -14.29 -11.53 -27.98
CA ALA A 496 -13.71 -10.21 -28.20
C ALA A 496 -12.71 -9.86 -27.08
N LEU A 497 -13.06 -10.13 -25.82
CA LEU A 497 -12.19 -9.95 -24.66
C LEU A 497 -10.94 -10.84 -24.73
N THR A 498 -11.09 -12.14 -25.07
CA THR A 498 -9.95 -13.05 -25.24
C THR A 498 -9.02 -12.61 -26.37
N THR A 499 -9.56 -12.02 -27.45
CA THR A 499 -8.75 -11.46 -28.53
C THR A 499 -8.03 -10.20 -28.09
N ALA A 500 -8.75 -9.27 -27.45
CA ALA A 500 -8.17 -8.05 -26.90
C ALA A 500 -7.06 -8.33 -25.86
N TYR A 501 -7.19 -9.39 -25.06
CA TYR A 501 -6.14 -9.81 -24.12
C TYR A 501 -4.84 -10.17 -24.84
N ARG A 502 -4.94 -10.93 -25.95
CA ARG A 502 -3.77 -11.33 -26.75
C ARG A 502 -3.14 -10.15 -27.46
N ASP A 503 -3.96 -9.25 -28.03
CA ASP A 503 -3.48 -8.06 -28.74
C ASP A 503 -2.76 -7.09 -27.79
N ALA A 504 -3.26 -6.99 -26.55
CA ALA A 504 -2.68 -6.18 -25.48
C ALA A 504 -1.37 -6.73 -24.89
N ALA A 505 -0.86 -7.88 -25.36
CA ALA A 505 0.43 -8.43 -24.90
C ALA A 505 1.63 -7.52 -25.21
N SER A 506 1.49 -6.65 -26.22
CA SER A 506 2.52 -5.68 -26.61
C SER A 506 2.40 -4.33 -25.89
N ASP A 507 1.35 -4.13 -25.08
CA ASP A 507 1.14 -2.88 -24.37
C ASP A 507 2.23 -2.65 -23.31
N PRO A 508 2.77 -1.43 -23.20
CA PRO A 508 3.69 -1.09 -22.11
C PRO A 508 2.99 -1.02 -20.74
N SER A 509 1.66 -1.00 -20.70
CA SER A 509 0.88 -0.95 -19.47
C SER A 509 0.03 -2.19 -19.32
N TYR A 510 -0.01 -2.72 -18.11
CA TYR A 510 -0.77 -3.92 -17.74
C TYR A 510 -2.29 -3.66 -17.63
N LEU A 511 -2.72 -2.40 -17.59
CA LEU A 511 -4.08 -2.00 -17.18
C LEU A 511 -5.20 -2.66 -17.98
N ALA A 512 -5.09 -2.68 -19.32
CA ALA A 512 -6.11 -3.29 -20.17
C ALA A 512 -6.17 -4.81 -19.96
N ARG A 513 -5.01 -5.49 -19.94
CA ARG A 513 -4.95 -6.96 -19.71
C ARG A 513 -5.54 -7.33 -18.36
N ALA A 514 -5.21 -6.58 -17.31
CA ALA A 514 -5.73 -6.80 -15.96
C ALA A 514 -7.26 -6.61 -15.88
N ALA A 515 -7.81 -5.57 -16.52
CA ALA A 515 -9.26 -5.36 -16.59
C ALA A 515 -9.98 -6.44 -17.41
N ILE A 516 -9.36 -6.93 -18.49
CA ILE A 516 -9.90 -8.03 -19.29
C ILE A 516 -9.93 -9.33 -18.50
N VAL A 517 -8.88 -9.64 -17.73
CA VAL A 517 -8.84 -10.79 -16.81
C VAL A 517 -9.98 -10.71 -15.79
N ASP A 518 -10.20 -9.55 -15.17
CA ASP A 518 -11.32 -9.35 -14.24
C ASP A 518 -12.68 -9.53 -14.94
N ALA A 519 -12.84 -8.99 -16.16
CA ALA A 519 -14.08 -9.10 -16.91
C ALA A 519 -14.41 -10.55 -17.30
N LEU A 520 -13.42 -11.28 -17.84
CA LEU A 520 -13.54 -12.70 -18.15
C LEU A 520 -13.84 -13.53 -16.90
N ALA A 521 -13.22 -13.20 -15.78
CA ALA A 521 -13.50 -13.82 -14.49
C ALA A 521 -14.89 -13.48 -13.93
N ARG A 522 -15.54 -12.39 -14.31
CA ARG A 522 -16.95 -12.15 -13.92
C ARG A 522 -17.90 -12.94 -14.83
N ILE A 523 -17.69 -12.84 -16.15
CA ILE A 523 -18.55 -13.48 -17.16
C ILE A 523 -18.48 -15.02 -17.10
N GLY A 524 -17.28 -15.58 -16.95
CA GLY A 524 -17.06 -17.03 -16.89
C GLY A 524 -17.17 -17.76 -18.24
N GLY A 525 -17.27 -19.09 -18.17
CA GLY A 525 -17.32 -20.00 -19.33
C GLY A 525 -15.95 -20.61 -19.70
N PRO A 526 -15.93 -21.71 -20.50
CA PRO A 526 -14.69 -22.42 -20.82
C PRO A 526 -13.60 -21.56 -21.49
N PRO A 527 -13.89 -20.71 -22.51
CA PRO A 527 -12.86 -19.87 -23.13
C PRO A 527 -12.29 -18.80 -22.19
N ALA A 528 -13.13 -18.26 -21.30
CA ALA A 528 -12.68 -17.32 -20.27
C ALA A 528 -11.70 -18.00 -19.29
N LEU A 529 -12.02 -19.21 -18.83
CA LEU A 529 -11.15 -19.99 -17.94
C LEU A 529 -9.81 -20.36 -18.58
N GLU A 530 -9.80 -20.68 -19.87
CA GLU A 530 -8.56 -20.94 -20.60
C GLU A 530 -7.67 -19.68 -20.64
N THR A 531 -8.27 -18.52 -20.89
CA THR A 531 -7.55 -17.24 -20.86
C THR A 531 -7.02 -16.92 -19.46
N LEU A 532 -7.80 -17.16 -18.40
CA LEU A 532 -7.33 -16.97 -17.02
C LEU A 532 -6.15 -17.87 -16.67
N ARG A 533 -6.16 -19.14 -17.12
CA ARG A 533 -5.02 -20.05 -16.90
C ARG A 533 -3.76 -19.57 -17.61
N ALA A 534 -3.89 -19.05 -18.84
CA ALA A 534 -2.75 -18.44 -19.54
C ALA A 534 -2.24 -17.17 -18.83
N ALA A 535 -3.14 -16.39 -18.23
CA ALA A 535 -2.78 -15.13 -17.54
C ALA A 535 -1.96 -15.31 -16.25
N VAL A 536 -1.91 -16.52 -15.68
CA VAL A 536 -1.02 -16.85 -14.54
C VAL A 536 0.46 -16.70 -14.93
N GLU A 537 0.79 -16.80 -16.22
CA GLU A 537 2.16 -16.66 -16.74
C GLU A 537 2.44 -15.28 -17.37
N ASP A 538 1.51 -14.32 -17.29
CA ASP A 538 1.66 -12.98 -17.90
C ASP A 538 2.97 -12.29 -17.46
N PRO A 539 3.68 -11.51 -18.29
CA PRO A 539 4.90 -10.82 -17.86
C PRO A 539 4.68 -9.86 -16.68
N ASP A 540 3.49 -9.28 -16.52
CA ASP A 540 3.18 -8.34 -15.45
C ASP A 540 2.63 -9.06 -14.21
N TRP A 541 3.29 -8.86 -13.07
CA TRP A 541 2.90 -9.44 -11.79
C TRP A 541 1.43 -9.16 -11.43
N ALA A 542 0.95 -7.94 -11.66
CA ALA A 542 -0.41 -7.54 -11.37
C ALA A 542 -1.46 -8.39 -12.11
N VAL A 543 -1.17 -8.78 -13.36
CA VAL A 543 -2.06 -9.63 -14.16
C VAL A 543 -2.05 -11.07 -13.61
N ARG A 544 -0.85 -11.59 -13.29
CA ARG A 544 -0.70 -12.92 -12.68
C ARG A 544 -1.52 -13.06 -11.42
N VAL A 545 -1.40 -12.09 -10.49
CA VAL A 545 -2.11 -12.13 -9.20
C VAL A 545 -3.61 -12.13 -9.39
N ARG A 546 -4.15 -11.28 -10.27
CA ARG A 546 -5.59 -11.25 -10.54
C ARG A 546 -6.07 -12.58 -11.10
N ALA A 547 -5.37 -13.12 -12.10
CA ALA A 547 -5.70 -14.40 -12.68
C ALA A 547 -5.70 -15.53 -11.62
N ALA A 548 -4.64 -15.58 -10.80
CA ALA A 548 -4.50 -16.54 -9.71
C ALA A 548 -5.63 -16.42 -8.67
N GLN A 549 -5.95 -15.21 -8.22
CA GLN A 549 -7.04 -14.97 -7.26
C GLN A 549 -8.37 -15.44 -7.81
N HIS A 550 -8.70 -15.08 -9.05
CA HIS A 550 -9.95 -15.49 -9.70
C HIS A 550 -10.05 -17.01 -9.90
N LEU A 551 -8.92 -17.69 -10.12
CA LEU A 551 -8.86 -19.15 -10.20
C LEU A 551 -9.04 -19.79 -8.83
N ALA A 552 -8.34 -19.30 -7.79
CA ALA A 552 -8.46 -19.81 -6.42
C ALA A 552 -9.86 -19.61 -5.82
N THR A 553 -10.53 -18.50 -6.11
CA THR A 553 -11.92 -18.28 -5.68
C THR A 553 -12.88 -19.30 -6.29
N ARG A 554 -12.58 -19.81 -7.49
CA ARG A 554 -13.40 -20.82 -8.18
C ARG A 554 -13.07 -22.24 -7.77
N ASP A 555 -11.78 -22.53 -7.62
CA ASP A 555 -11.27 -23.83 -7.22
C ASP A 555 -10.20 -23.62 -6.13
N PRO A 556 -10.58 -23.73 -4.85
CA PRO A 556 -9.67 -23.57 -3.73
C PRO A 556 -8.54 -24.61 -3.68
N SER A 557 -8.58 -25.68 -4.50
CA SER A 557 -7.50 -26.66 -4.58
C SER A 557 -6.29 -26.16 -5.39
N ILE A 558 -6.47 -25.10 -6.19
CA ILE A 558 -5.38 -24.48 -6.94
C ILE A 558 -4.55 -23.65 -5.97
N ASP A 559 -3.29 -24.05 -5.75
CA ASP A 559 -2.29 -23.22 -5.07
C ASP A 559 -1.83 -22.08 -5.99
N ALA A 560 -2.74 -21.13 -6.19
CA ALA A 560 -2.57 -20.01 -7.08
C ALA A 560 -1.48 -19.05 -6.59
N GLY A 561 -1.18 -19.06 -5.28
CA GLY A 561 -0.06 -18.35 -4.70
C GLY A 561 1.26 -18.89 -5.23
N THR A 562 1.53 -20.18 -5.08
CA THR A 562 2.82 -20.73 -5.55
C THR A 562 2.94 -20.68 -7.07
N ALA A 563 1.85 -20.87 -7.82
CA ALA A 563 1.86 -20.95 -9.28
C ALA A 563 2.37 -19.68 -10.01
N ILE A 564 2.16 -18.49 -9.45
CA ILE A 564 2.56 -17.22 -10.10
C ILE A 564 4.03 -16.83 -9.87
N ARG A 565 4.75 -17.61 -9.05
CA ARG A 565 6.11 -17.30 -8.58
C ARG A 565 7.16 -18.11 -9.37
N PRO A 566 8.37 -17.56 -9.59
CA PRO A 566 8.84 -16.26 -9.11
C PRO A 566 8.26 -15.07 -9.89
N ALA A 567 8.16 -13.92 -9.23
CA ALA A 567 7.94 -12.65 -9.91
C ALA A 567 9.19 -12.30 -10.76
N PRO A 568 9.02 -11.71 -11.95
CA PRO A 568 10.15 -11.29 -12.78
C PRO A 568 11.05 -10.29 -12.06
N LEU A 569 12.37 -10.50 -12.15
CA LEU A 569 13.34 -9.55 -11.63
C LEU A 569 13.35 -8.29 -12.49
N ARG A 570 13.24 -7.13 -11.83
CA ARG A 570 13.36 -5.83 -12.50
C ARG A 570 14.81 -5.42 -12.73
N PHE A 571 15.71 -5.93 -11.90
CA PHE A 571 17.13 -5.60 -11.92
C PHE A 571 17.98 -6.87 -12.01
N PRO A 572 19.18 -6.79 -12.61
CA PRO A 572 20.15 -7.87 -12.52
C PRO A 572 20.51 -8.14 -11.05
N PHE A 573 20.91 -9.37 -10.75
CA PHE A 573 21.23 -9.81 -9.39
C PHE A 573 22.26 -8.90 -8.69
N GLU A 574 23.22 -8.39 -9.45
CA GLU A 574 24.28 -7.48 -9.01
C GLU A 574 23.73 -6.18 -8.43
N ALA A 575 22.57 -5.70 -8.91
CA ALA A 575 21.97 -4.47 -8.43
C ALA A 575 21.55 -4.57 -6.95
N TYR A 576 21.07 -5.73 -6.50
CA TYR A 576 20.69 -5.97 -5.10
C TYR A 576 21.88 -5.98 -4.14
N ARG A 577 23.11 -6.09 -4.65
CA ARG A 577 24.34 -6.02 -3.85
C ARG A 577 24.88 -4.60 -3.68
N SER A 578 24.22 -3.60 -4.26
CA SER A 578 24.64 -2.21 -4.12
C SER A 578 24.54 -1.76 -2.66
N LEU A 579 25.60 -1.12 -2.16
CA LEU A 579 25.65 -0.63 -0.78
C LEU A 579 24.56 0.40 -0.50
N ASP A 580 24.22 1.23 -1.49
CA ASP A 580 23.13 2.20 -1.39
C ASP A 580 21.76 1.55 -1.08
N LEU A 581 21.60 0.28 -1.45
CA LEU A 581 20.35 -0.46 -1.24
C LEU A 581 20.38 -1.30 0.05
N VAL A 582 21.50 -1.94 0.36
CA VAL A 582 21.60 -2.85 1.53
C VAL A 582 22.05 -2.16 2.81
N THR A 583 22.92 -1.16 2.71
CA THR A 583 23.51 -0.44 3.84
C THR A 583 23.68 1.05 3.52
N PRO A 584 22.57 1.78 3.27
CA PRO A 584 22.63 3.19 2.93
C PRO A 584 23.33 4.00 4.02
N SER A 585 24.27 4.85 3.62
CA SER A 585 25.06 5.68 4.55
C SER A 585 24.37 6.98 4.96
N VAL A 586 23.35 7.39 4.22
CA VAL A 586 22.54 8.59 4.43
C VAL A 586 21.09 8.32 4.01
N SER A 587 20.16 9.10 4.53
CA SER A 587 18.82 9.23 3.95
C SER A 587 18.84 10.31 2.86
N PRO A 588 18.61 9.97 1.57
CA PRO A 588 18.56 10.97 0.51
C PRO A 588 17.38 11.93 0.70
N HIS A 589 17.56 13.18 0.28
CA HIS A 589 16.50 14.19 0.29
C HIS A 589 16.03 14.48 -1.13
N VAL A 590 14.72 14.68 -1.28
CA VAL A 590 14.08 15.07 -2.54
C VAL A 590 13.55 16.49 -2.41
N PHE A 591 13.80 17.30 -3.43
CA PHE A 591 13.29 18.66 -3.56
C PHE A 591 12.32 18.73 -4.74
N ILE A 592 11.09 19.18 -4.48
CA ILE A 592 10.07 19.43 -5.51
C ILE A 592 9.86 20.94 -5.60
N ASP A 593 10.31 21.53 -6.70
CA ASP A 593 10.10 22.94 -6.99
C ASP A 593 8.77 23.11 -7.74
N THR A 594 7.90 23.99 -7.22
CA THR A 594 6.61 24.35 -7.81
C THR A 594 6.46 25.88 -7.82
N ASP A 595 5.45 26.40 -8.51
CA ASP A 595 5.14 27.84 -8.44
C ASP A 595 4.66 28.28 -7.05
N ARG A 596 4.27 27.33 -6.18
CA ARG A 596 3.81 27.59 -4.80
C ARG A 596 4.95 27.60 -3.78
N GLY A 597 6.17 27.24 -4.21
CA GLY A 597 7.35 27.07 -3.37
C GLY A 597 7.98 25.68 -3.53
N THR A 598 8.99 25.41 -2.70
CA THR A 598 9.74 24.14 -2.70
C THR A 598 9.28 23.25 -1.54
N ILE A 599 9.09 21.96 -1.83
CA ILE A 599 8.83 20.92 -0.83
C ILE A 599 10.09 20.07 -0.71
N GLN A 600 10.50 19.78 0.52
CA GLN A 600 11.62 18.88 0.81
C GLN A 600 11.14 17.69 1.62
N PHE A 601 11.46 16.47 1.18
CA PHE A 601 11.21 15.26 1.96
C PHE A 601 12.42 14.33 2.00
N GLU A 602 12.57 13.64 3.13
CA GLU A 602 13.58 12.61 3.38
C GLU A 602 13.03 11.24 2.97
N LEU A 603 13.84 10.39 2.33
CA LEU A 603 13.46 9.05 1.91
C LEU A 603 13.69 7.99 3.01
N ALA A 604 12.70 7.11 3.19
CA ALA A 604 12.74 5.99 4.13
C ALA A 604 13.41 4.75 3.51
N VAL A 605 14.71 4.88 3.19
CA VAL A 605 15.48 3.88 2.43
C VAL A 605 15.66 2.53 3.14
N ASN A 606 15.51 2.48 4.46
CA ASN A 606 15.61 1.22 5.22
C ASN A 606 14.28 0.44 5.19
N GLU A 607 13.16 1.16 5.22
CA GLU A 607 11.81 0.61 5.24
C GLU A 607 11.33 0.22 3.84
N ALA A 608 11.61 1.07 2.84
CA ALA A 608 11.19 0.90 1.45
C ALA A 608 12.35 1.08 0.43
N PRO A 609 13.42 0.26 0.52
CA PRO A 609 14.62 0.39 -0.32
C PRO A 609 14.33 0.33 -1.83
N LEU A 610 13.50 -0.62 -2.29
CA LEU A 610 13.26 -0.80 -3.73
C LEU A 610 12.37 0.31 -4.30
N THR A 611 11.44 0.81 -3.51
CA THR A 611 10.55 1.92 -3.86
C THR A 611 11.31 3.24 -3.88
N ALA A 612 12.17 3.48 -2.88
CA ALA A 612 13.03 4.66 -2.84
C ALA A 612 14.03 4.68 -4.00
N ASP A 613 14.69 3.55 -4.31
CA ASP A 613 15.60 3.44 -5.46
C ASP A 613 14.86 3.71 -6.78
N ASN A 614 13.70 3.08 -6.97
CA ASN A 614 12.83 3.33 -8.14
C ASN A 614 12.47 4.82 -8.29
N PHE A 615 12.00 5.44 -7.20
CA PHE A 615 11.63 6.85 -7.17
C PHE A 615 12.82 7.76 -7.54
N MET A 616 14.00 7.51 -6.94
CA MET A 616 15.21 8.28 -7.22
C MET A 616 15.66 8.15 -8.68
N ARG A 617 15.55 6.97 -9.30
CA ARG A 617 15.87 6.77 -10.72
C ARG A 617 14.95 7.59 -11.62
N LEU A 618 13.65 7.58 -11.35
CA LEU A 618 12.66 8.38 -12.08
C LEU A 618 12.90 9.89 -11.89
N ALA A 619 13.20 10.33 -10.67
CA ALA A 619 13.53 11.72 -10.41
C ALA A 619 14.80 12.17 -11.15
N ARG A 620 15.87 11.36 -11.12
CA ARG A 620 17.14 11.65 -11.81
C ARG A 620 17.03 11.63 -13.33
N SER A 621 16.11 10.85 -13.90
CA SER A 621 15.85 10.86 -15.35
C SER A 621 15.00 12.06 -15.81
N GLY A 622 14.50 12.86 -14.86
CA GLY A 622 13.61 13.99 -15.13
C GLY A 622 12.16 13.59 -15.40
N PHE A 623 11.77 12.34 -15.10
CA PHE A 623 10.42 11.81 -15.36
C PHE A 623 9.30 12.70 -14.76
N TYR A 624 9.54 13.25 -13.57
CA TYR A 624 8.56 14.06 -12.85
C TYR A 624 8.47 15.51 -13.32
N ASN A 625 9.44 16.01 -14.08
CA ASN A 625 9.50 17.41 -14.48
C ASN A 625 8.38 17.71 -15.49
N GLY A 626 7.58 18.73 -15.22
CA GLY A 626 6.43 19.12 -16.03
C GLY A 626 5.15 18.35 -15.73
N LEU A 627 5.18 17.35 -14.84
CA LEU A 627 3.96 16.63 -14.45
C LEU A 627 3.05 17.48 -13.57
N LEU A 628 1.75 17.21 -13.66
CA LEU A 628 0.73 17.92 -12.91
C LEU A 628 0.49 17.27 -11.54
N VAL A 629 0.14 18.11 -10.56
CA VAL A 629 -0.65 17.70 -9.40
C VAL A 629 -2.07 17.43 -9.91
N HIS A 630 -2.34 16.18 -10.28
CA HIS A 630 -3.59 15.79 -10.94
C HIS A 630 -4.75 15.58 -9.95
N ARG A 631 -4.44 15.30 -8.68
CA ARG A 631 -5.44 15.04 -7.64
C ARG A 631 -5.05 15.70 -6.32
N VAL A 632 -5.97 16.52 -5.78
CA VAL A 632 -5.88 17.11 -4.45
C VAL A 632 -7.19 16.83 -3.74
N VAL A 633 -7.12 16.13 -2.61
CA VAL A 633 -8.30 15.88 -1.77
C VAL A 633 -8.07 16.57 -0.42
N PRO A 634 -8.88 17.58 -0.05
CA PRO A 634 -8.72 18.28 1.21
C PRO A 634 -8.76 17.34 2.42
N ASN A 635 -7.91 17.61 3.41
CA ASN A 635 -7.78 16.79 4.63
C ASN A 635 -7.57 15.29 4.34
N TYR A 636 -6.92 14.98 3.23
CA TYR A 636 -6.55 13.63 2.84
C TYR A 636 -5.13 13.63 2.26
N VAL A 637 -4.98 13.78 0.94
CA VAL A 637 -3.70 13.70 0.25
C VAL A 637 -3.60 14.66 -0.94
N VAL A 638 -2.38 15.04 -1.28
CA VAL A 638 -2.00 15.59 -2.59
C VAL A 638 -1.31 14.49 -3.38
N GLN A 639 -1.71 14.23 -4.62
CA GLN A 639 -1.18 13.15 -5.45
C GLN A 639 -0.66 13.68 -6.80
N THR A 640 0.49 13.13 -7.22
CA THR A 640 1.18 13.48 -8.46
C THR A 640 1.98 12.27 -8.98
N GLY A 641 2.82 12.46 -10.00
CA GLY A 641 3.62 11.40 -10.63
C GLY A 641 2.91 10.61 -11.72
N ASP A 642 1.78 11.12 -12.20
CA ASP A 642 1.02 10.55 -13.31
C ASP A 642 1.32 11.30 -14.63
N PRO A 643 1.93 10.63 -15.63
CA PRO A 643 2.21 11.24 -16.94
C PRO A 643 0.96 11.57 -17.76
N ARG A 644 -0.19 10.93 -17.47
CA ARG A 644 -1.46 11.14 -18.20
C ARG A 644 -2.36 12.19 -17.55
N SER A 645 -2.13 12.49 -16.27
CA SER A 645 -2.93 13.39 -15.43
C SER A 645 -4.41 12.98 -15.27
N ASP A 646 -4.76 11.73 -15.55
CA ASP A 646 -6.08 11.11 -15.39
C ASP A 646 -6.13 10.06 -14.26
N SER A 647 -5.05 9.93 -13.49
CA SER A 647 -4.76 8.93 -12.45
C SER A 647 -4.47 7.52 -12.98
N GLU A 648 -4.37 7.32 -14.29
CA GLU A 648 -4.24 6.01 -14.94
C GLU A 648 -2.87 5.81 -15.61
N GLY A 649 -1.94 6.75 -15.46
CA GLY A 649 -0.58 6.63 -16.01
C GLY A 649 0.44 6.08 -15.01
N GLY A 650 1.56 5.61 -15.55
CA GLY A 650 2.66 5.06 -14.76
C GLY A 650 3.94 4.98 -15.57
N PRO A 651 5.01 4.40 -15.01
CA PRO A 651 6.31 4.31 -15.67
C PRO A 651 6.42 3.13 -16.65
N GLY A 652 5.32 2.40 -16.89
CA GLY A 652 5.29 1.21 -17.76
C GLY A 652 5.68 -0.10 -17.08
N TYR A 653 5.75 -0.11 -15.74
CA TYR A 653 6.01 -1.29 -14.93
C TYR A 653 5.48 -1.07 -13.51
N THR A 654 5.43 -2.14 -12.71
CA THR A 654 5.00 -2.09 -11.31
C THR A 654 6.14 -2.40 -10.34
N VAL A 655 5.98 -1.92 -9.11
CA VAL A 655 6.85 -2.12 -7.96
C VAL A 655 6.00 -2.77 -6.87
N ARG A 656 6.56 -3.81 -6.23
CA ARG A 656 5.92 -4.45 -5.07
C ARG A 656 5.72 -3.48 -3.92
N ASP A 657 4.76 -3.78 -3.05
CA ASP A 657 4.59 -3.02 -1.82
C ASP A 657 5.69 -3.36 -0.80
N GLU A 658 6.23 -2.33 -0.16
CA GLU A 658 7.17 -2.44 0.95
C GLU A 658 6.50 -1.95 2.23
N LEU A 659 5.41 -2.63 2.59
CA LEU A 659 4.56 -2.31 3.74
C LEU A 659 5.37 -2.33 5.04
N SER A 660 5.23 -1.29 5.86
CA SER A 660 6.01 -1.14 7.08
C SER A 660 5.12 -0.77 8.27
N PRO A 661 5.67 -0.91 9.50
CA PRO A 661 5.09 -0.37 10.72
C PRO A 661 4.79 1.14 10.77
N LEU A 662 5.35 1.93 9.84
CA LEU A 662 5.28 3.39 9.90
C LEU A 662 3.86 3.89 9.64
N PRO A 663 3.35 4.83 10.45
CA PRO A 663 2.03 5.39 10.25
C PRO A 663 2.01 6.48 9.16
N PHE A 664 0.86 6.64 8.52
CA PHE A 664 0.53 7.77 7.68
C PHE A 664 0.05 8.95 8.54
N LEU A 665 0.99 9.72 9.05
CA LEU A 665 0.75 11.00 9.71
C LEU A 665 0.81 12.13 8.69
N ARG A 666 0.59 13.39 9.11
CA ARG A 666 0.72 14.54 8.22
C ARG A 666 2.16 14.66 7.68
N GLY A 667 2.31 14.83 6.37
CA GLY A 667 3.61 14.93 5.69
C GLY A 667 4.25 13.60 5.33
N THR A 668 3.63 12.46 5.65
CA THR A 668 4.08 11.14 5.18
C THR A 668 3.91 11.04 3.66
N VAL A 669 4.92 10.49 2.97
CA VAL A 669 4.94 10.28 1.52
C VAL A 669 4.69 8.80 1.24
N GLY A 670 3.62 8.52 0.49
CA GLY A 670 3.18 7.17 0.15
C GLY A 670 3.18 6.90 -1.35
N MET A 671 3.48 5.66 -1.73
CA MET A 671 3.36 5.21 -3.12
C MET A 671 1.87 5.00 -3.46
N ALA A 672 1.38 5.59 -4.55
CA ALA A 672 0.00 5.37 -4.99
C ALA A 672 -0.11 4.00 -5.69
N LEU A 673 -1.28 3.38 -5.57
CA LEU A 673 -1.54 2.02 -6.01
C LEU A 673 -2.88 1.97 -6.74
N ASP A 674 -2.96 1.20 -7.83
CA ASP A 674 -4.22 0.77 -8.43
C ASP A 674 -4.79 -0.43 -7.65
N TRP A 675 -3.89 -1.29 -7.18
CA TRP A 675 -4.12 -2.46 -6.33
C TRP A 675 -2.83 -2.83 -5.57
N ALA A 676 -2.85 -3.83 -4.69
CA ALA A 676 -1.63 -4.27 -4.00
C ALA A 676 -0.52 -4.63 -5.01
N ASP A 677 0.74 -4.31 -4.68
CA ASP A 677 1.90 -4.55 -5.54
C ASP A 677 1.87 -3.86 -6.92
N THR A 678 1.17 -2.72 -7.05
CA THR A 678 1.08 -1.95 -8.31
C THR A 678 1.73 -0.57 -8.26
N GLY A 679 2.58 -0.33 -7.26
CA GLY A 679 3.32 0.93 -7.15
C GLY A 679 4.13 1.21 -8.41
N GLY A 680 4.45 2.47 -8.67
CA GLY A 680 5.14 2.84 -9.91
C GLY A 680 5.78 4.20 -9.79
N SER A 681 5.22 5.18 -10.48
CA SER A 681 5.67 6.57 -10.45
C SER A 681 4.78 7.46 -9.60
N GLN A 682 3.50 7.14 -9.48
CA GLN A 682 2.54 7.97 -8.78
C GLN A 682 2.75 7.91 -7.27
N PHE A 683 2.76 9.06 -6.61
CA PHE A 683 2.91 9.14 -5.16
C PHE A 683 2.00 10.22 -4.58
N PHE A 684 1.80 10.16 -3.27
CA PHE A 684 1.00 11.13 -2.56
C PHE A 684 1.68 11.62 -1.28
N ILE A 685 1.32 12.83 -0.85
CA ILE A 685 1.72 13.43 0.42
C ILE A 685 0.45 13.64 1.26
N THR A 686 0.43 13.09 2.46
CA THR A 686 -0.70 13.23 3.40
C THR A 686 -0.79 14.65 3.98
N ARG A 687 -1.99 15.21 4.01
CA ARG A 687 -2.27 16.54 4.58
C ARG A 687 -2.74 16.49 6.04
N SER A 688 -3.16 15.32 6.50
CA SER A 688 -3.63 14.99 7.84
C SER A 688 -3.39 13.49 8.09
N PRO A 689 -3.51 13.00 9.34
CA PRO A 689 -3.37 11.57 9.63
C PRO A 689 -4.35 10.70 8.84
N GLN A 690 -3.85 9.57 8.32
CA GLN A 690 -4.61 8.61 7.51
C GLN A 690 -4.37 7.15 7.96
N PRO A 691 -4.81 6.74 9.17
CA PRO A 691 -4.55 5.38 9.67
C PRO A 691 -5.10 4.27 8.76
N GLN A 692 -6.14 4.54 7.97
CA GLN A 692 -6.67 3.59 6.99
C GLN A 692 -5.71 3.25 5.83
N LEU A 693 -4.57 3.95 5.74
CA LEU A 693 -3.48 3.66 4.81
C LEU A 693 -2.36 2.84 5.45
N ASP A 694 -2.29 2.78 6.79
CA ASP A 694 -1.25 2.09 7.55
C ASP A 694 -1.22 0.61 7.16
N ALA A 695 -0.02 0.08 6.93
CA ALA A 695 0.20 -1.30 6.48
C ALA A 695 -0.55 -1.72 5.20
N ARG A 696 -1.09 -0.76 4.44
CA ARG A 696 -1.77 -0.98 3.14
C ARG A 696 -1.07 -0.28 1.98
N TYR A 697 -0.34 0.80 2.27
CA TYR A 697 0.46 1.54 1.31
C TYR A 697 1.92 1.61 1.76
N THR A 698 2.84 1.69 0.80
CA THR A 698 4.27 1.83 1.08
C THR A 698 4.59 3.25 1.53
N VAL A 699 5.07 3.40 2.77
CA VAL A 699 5.68 4.65 3.26
C VAL A 699 7.13 4.68 2.79
N PHE A 700 7.48 5.62 1.91
CA PHE A 700 8.85 5.73 1.36
C PHE A 700 9.51 7.09 1.61
N GLY A 701 8.83 8.01 2.31
CA GLY A 701 9.45 9.26 2.75
C GLY A 701 8.59 10.10 3.69
N LYS A 702 9.15 11.22 4.15
CA LYS A 702 8.49 12.19 5.04
C LYS A 702 8.93 13.61 4.72
N VAL A 703 7.97 14.52 4.57
CA VAL A 703 8.21 15.95 4.41
C VAL A 703 8.91 16.51 5.64
N ILE A 704 10.07 17.13 5.42
CA ILE A 704 10.89 17.76 6.46
C ILE A 704 10.90 19.30 6.34
N ALA A 705 10.55 19.85 5.17
CA ALA A 705 10.31 21.28 4.98
C ALA A 705 9.30 21.52 3.84
N GLY A 706 8.56 22.65 3.90
CA GLY A 706 7.59 23.02 2.86
C GLY A 706 6.19 22.41 3.03
N MET A 707 5.78 22.04 4.25
CA MET A 707 4.43 21.50 4.49
C MET A 707 3.33 22.54 4.17
N GLU A 708 3.62 23.82 4.39
CA GLU A 708 2.76 24.94 3.98
C GLU A 708 2.65 25.08 2.45
N VAL A 709 3.66 24.63 1.70
CA VAL A 709 3.59 24.54 0.22
C VAL A 709 2.64 23.41 -0.16
N VAL A 710 2.79 22.22 0.45
CA VAL A 710 1.88 21.08 0.24
C VAL A 710 0.42 21.48 0.46
N ASP A 711 0.14 22.28 1.49
CA ASP A 711 -1.22 22.72 1.78
C ASP A 711 -1.79 23.72 0.77
N ARG A 712 -0.95 24.48 0.08
CA ARG A 712 -1.35 25.43 -0.96
C ARG A 712 -1.43 24.82 -2.35
N LEU A 713 -0.99 23.57 -2.53
CA LEU A 713 -1.07 22.89 -3.81
C LEU A 713 -2.52 22.69 -4.23
N GLN A 714 -2.79 22.97 -5.50
CA GLN A 714 -4.09 22.84 -6.15
C GLN A 714 -4.01 21.90 -7.34
N ARG A 715 -5.16 21.33 -7.73
CA ARG A 715 -5.26 20.52 -8.95
C ARG A 715 -4.85 21.37 -10.16
N GLY A 716 -3.85 20.88 -10.89
CA GLY A 716 -3.25 21.56 -12.05
C GLY A 716 -1.94 22.30 -11.78
N ASP A 717 -1.50 22.43 -10.52
CA ASP A 717 -0.15 22.93 -10.23
C ASP A 717 0.91 22.01 -10.85
N VAL A 718 2.06 22.57 -11.25
CA VAL A 718 3.10 21.88 -12.03
C VAL A 718 4.33 21.61 -11.18
N ILE A 719 4.89 20.39 -11.29
CA ILE A 719 6.25 20.10 -10.81
C ILE A 719 7.23 20.75 -11.79
N ARG A 720 7.85 21.86 -11.40
CA ARG A 720 8.81 22.58 -12.26
C ARG A 720 10.11 21.80 -12.37
N LEU A 721 10.61 21.33 -11.25
CA LEU A 721 11.85 20.57 -11.17
C LEU A 721 11.82 19.65 -9.96
N MET A 722 12.29 18.41 -10.15
CA MET A 722 12.56 17.48 -9.06
C MET A 722 14.05 17.18 -8.97
N ARG A 723 14.63 17.32 -7.78
CA ARG A 723 16.06 17.11 -7.50
C ARG A 723 16.23 16.10 -6.38
N VAL A 724 17.29 15.29 -6.44
CA VAL A 724 17.66 14.32 -5.41
C VAL A 724 19.05 14.66 -4.88
N TRP A 725 19.16 14.81 -3.56
CA TRP A 725 20.40 14.94 -2.83
C TRP A 725 20.75 13.62 -2.15
N ASP A 726 21.97 13.15 -2.35
CA ASP A 726 22.45 11.83 -1.94
C ASP A 726 23.46 11.86 -0.79
N GLY A 727 23.54 12.97 -0.05
CA GLY A 727 24.49 13.13 1.06
C GLY A 727 25.94 13.40 0.66
N THR A 728 26.31 13.19 -0.60
CA THR A 728 27.71 13.32 -1.07
C THR A 728 27.98 14.63 -1.81
N THR A 729 26.94 15.21 -2.39
CA THR A 729 26.97 16.52 -3.05
C THR A 729 26.51 17.62 -2.08
N PRO A 730 26.89 18.90 -2.24
CA PRO A 730 26.26 19.97 -1.46
C PRO A 730 24.74 19.97 -1.71
N PRO A 731 23.90 20.18 -0.69
CA PRO A 731 22.46 20.29 -0.89
C PRO A 731 22.16 21.44 -1.87
N PRO A 732 21.25 21.22 -2.83
CA PRO A 732 21.05 22.11 -3.97
C PRO A 732 20.12 23.30 -3.69
#